data_AF-A0A1I3GFP3-F1
#
_entry.id   AF-A0A1I3GFP3-F1
#
_cell.length_a   1.000
_cell.length_b   1.000
_cell.length_c   1.000
_cell.angle_alpha   90.00
_cell.angle_beta   90.00
_cell.angle_gamma   90.00
#
_symmetry.space_group_name_H-M   'P 1'
#
loop_
_entity.id
_entity.type
_entity.pdbx_description
1 polymer ?
#
loop_
_entity_poly.entity_id
_entity_poly.type
_entity_poly.pdbx_seq_one_letter_code
_entity_poly.pdbx_strand_id
1 'polypeptide(L)'
;MMVTFVSQCEKKALNRTRRVLDAFANRIGDRVWQTVITEDGLIAVKTLLRKTATKNTAVACHWIRSRSRNELVWIVGNRNRFNPEGIVPVNSTQKNFLNCHWENNWTYLPAIKALVAVAALLHDWGKATALFQSKLRTATAKSDPLRHEWISCLLLNALVRQTENTDEAWLRLISEGIWDEKVLKNTVAVHCKNPLVDLPPIAQLVGWLIMSHHRLPGRQKPGEESGQKRESLSRMLKSLTADWGYQNMQDDEKRLSACFEFPEGLLSQSVSWLKQLRKWSAKLLQAQAQIQSLLENGTYRLLLHHARLCLMLGDHYYSSCQADSEWKTAISLYANTDKHGLKQKLDEHLVRVGEQALKISQTLSRFSSEMDLAYDIKSLKQKSPAGFEWQDKAVDGIARFKSQYEALREQGYGWFVVNMASTGSGKTVANAKIMRALSDDSNSLRYILALGLRTLTLQTGNEYRTRIGLTNDELAVLIGSAAVKELYDKTVREKDQPPSFEELGSESLEQLLAEDLDYRDMPSAEFLDVLFPKNKPKLAEKHKAFLYKPVLACTIDHIIAATETLRGGKYILPCLRLLSSDLVIDEVDDFDGTDLIAIGRLIHLAGMLGRKVMISSATIPPNLAEGFFNTYQAGWRLHSYFKNAYVTVACAWIDEFGIQTEQVDNPESENRCRLYQNAHRKFIGKRVANLQKQMVKRKAMIVRCDELLTNKNDSLTQRHHYFDKIKQTVEQLHTHHHTIDTKTGKRVSFGVIRMANIAPCVALAQYLLQAGWRDNIAPKIMVYHSSQVLLLRATNKKNI
;
A
#
# COMPACT_ATOMS: atom_id res chain seq x y z
N MET A 1 32.41 -17.20 -17.53
CA MET A 1 31.76 -18.19 -16.64
C MET A 1 31.12 -19.27 -17.50
N MET A 2 31.21 -20.55 -17.12
CA MET A 2 30.57 -21.65 -17.86
C MET A 2 29.19 -21.93 -17.27
N VAL A 3 28.14 -21.81 -18.07
CA VAL A 3 26.75 -21.93 -17.60
C VAL A 3 26.00 -23.01 -18.37
N THR A 4 25.08 -23.68 -17.68
CA THR A 4 24.14 -24.64 -18.26
C THR A 4 22.73 -24.12 -18.05
N PHE A 5 21.93 -24.12 -19.12
CA PHE A 5 20.51 -23.81 -19.06
C PHE A 5 19.69 -25.08 -19.23
N VAL A 6 18.75 -25.32 -18.34
CA VAL A 6 17.82 -26.45 -18.39
C VAL A 6 16.40 -25.92 -18.55
N SER A 7 15.71 -26.33 -19.61
CA SER A 7 14.34 -25.91 -19.89
C SER A 7 13.33 -27.00 -19.53
N GLN A 8 12.28 -26.66 -18.80
CA GLN A 8 11.06 -27.45 -18.66
C GLN A 8 9.85 -26.69 -19.21
N CYS A 9 10.09 -25.86 -20.23
CA CYS A 9 9.05 -25.09 -20.88
C CYS A 9 8.06 -25.99 -21.61
N GLU A 10 6.78 -25.63 -21.60
CA GLU A 10 5.71 -26.36 -22.27
C GLU A 10 5.00 -25.49 -23.33
N LYS A 11 4.34 -26.15 -24.28
CA LYS A 11 3.53 -25.51 -25.33
C LYS A 11 4.33 -24.45 -26.12
N LYS A 12 3.71 -23.32 -26.45
CA LYS A 12 4.32 -22.22 -27.21
C LYS A 12 5.52 -21.57 -26.50
N ALA A 13 5.64 -21.74 -25.17
CA ALA A 13 6.77 -21.20 -24.42
C ALA A 13 8.09 -21.88 -24.81
N LEU A 14 8.08 -23.18 -25.11
CA LEU A 14 9.27 -23.92 -25.50
C LEU A 14 9.89 -23.33 -26.78
N ASN A 15 9.09 -23.08 -27.81
CA ASN A 15 9.58 -22.51 -29.07
C ASN A 15 10.16 -21.11 -28.89
N ARG A 16 9.56 -20.29 -28.01
CA ARG A 16 10.08 -18.95 -27.68
C ARG A 16 11.41 -19.04 -26.93
N THR A 17 11.48 -19.88 -25.90
CA THR A 17 12.70 -20.10 -25.12
C THR A 17 13.83 -20.64 -25.99
N ARG A 18 13.54 -21.57 -26.90
CA ARG A 18 14.51 -22.11 -27.86
C ARG A 18 15.12 -21.00 -28.72
N ARG A 19 14.29 -20.14 -29.31
CA ARG A 19 14.75 -18.99 -30.11
C ARG A 19 15.68 -18.07 -29.33
N VAL A 20 15.40 -17.83 -28.05
CA VAL A 20 16.28 -17.01 -27.21
C VAL A 20 17.57 -17.75 -26.90
N LEU A 21 17.52 -18.96 -26.33
CA LEU A 21 18.71 -19.67 -25.87
C LEU A 21 19.63 -20.11 -27.01
N ASP A 22 19.10 -20.51 -28.16
CA ASP A 22 19.90 -20.91 -29.33
C ASP A 22 20.77 -19.76 -29.86
N ALA A 23 20.38 -18.50 -29.63
CA ALA A 23 21.15 -17.34 -30.05
C ALA A 23 22.37 -17.05 -29.15
N PHE A 24 22.37 -17.56 -27.90
CA PHE A 24 23.41 -17.26 -26.90
C PHE A 24 24.21 -18.48 -26.45
N ALA A 25 23.69 -19.70 -26.65
CA ALA A 25 24.28 -20.92 -26.13
C ALA A 25 24.12 -22.10 -27.08
N ASN A 26 25.08 -23.02 -27.04
CA ASN A 26 25.02 -24.23 -27.85
C ASN A 26 24.06 -25.23 -27.21
N ARG A 27 23.10 -25.73 -27.99
CA ARG A 27 22.19 -26.77 -27.55
C ARG A 27 22.93 -28.11 -27.51
N ILE A 28 23.01 -28.71 -26.33
CA ILE A 28 23.69 -29.99 -26.09
C ILE A 28 22.72 -31.15 -25.80
N GLY A 29 21.42 -30.83 -25.69
CA GLY A 29 20.33 -31.81 -25.60
C GLY A 29 18.98 -31.16 -25.89
N ASP A 30 17.90 -31.94 -25.96
CA ASP A 30 16.57 -31.45 -26.39
C ASP A 30 16.04 -30.25 -25.60
N ARG A 31 16.46 -30.16 -24.34
CA ARG A 31 16.07 -29.14 -23.36
C ARG A 31 17.26 -28.58 -22.58
N VAL A 32 18.49 -28.75 -23.08
CA VAL A 32 19.71 -28.33 -22.37
C VAL A 32 20.63 -27.55 -23.30
N TRP A 33 21.14 -26.43 -22.79
CA TRP A 33 22.11 -25.58 -23.47
C TRP A 33 23.31 -25.35 -22.57
N GLN A 34 24.50 -25.20 -23.16
CA GLN A 34 25.72 -24.92 -22.42
C GLN A 34 26.59 -23.92 -23.21
N THR A 35 27.18 -22.97 -22.50
CA THR A 35 28.04 -21.96 -23.11
C THR A 35 29.01 -21.35 -22.09
N VAL A 36 30.05 -20.69 -22.59
CA VAL A 36 30.88 -19.79 -21.81
C VAL A 36 30.41 -18.37 -22.09
N ILE A 37 29.92 -17.69 -21.06
CA ILE A 37 29.33 -16.35 -21.17
C ILE A 37 29.95 -15.39 -20.16
N THR A 38 29.82 -14.08 -20.39
CA THR A 38 30.13 -13.03 -19.41
C THR A 38 28.94 -12.82 -18.44
N GLU A 39 29.16 -12.10 -17.35
CA GLU A 39 28.07 -11.77 -16.41
C GLU A 39 26.99 -10.92 -17.08
N ASP A 40 27.41 -9.91 -17.83
CA ASP A 40 26.52 -9.04 -18.60
C ASP A 40 25.73 -9.83 -19.65
N GLY A 41 26.37 -10.78 -20.33
CA GLY A 41 25.70 -11.67 -21.27
C GLY A 41 24.64 -12.54 -20.57
N LEU A 42 24.93 -13.05 -19.37
CA LEU A 42 23.98 -13.84 -18.60
C LEU A 42 22.77 -13.00 -18.15
N ILE A 43 23.00 -11.74 -17.75
CA ILE A 43 21.95 -10.79 -17.41
C ILE A 43 21.08 -10.47 -18.64
N ALA A 44 21.69 -10.30 -19.82
CA ALA A 44 20.96 -10.08 -21.07
C ALA A 44 20.05 -11.28 -21.42
N VAL A 45 20.56 -12.51 -21.30
CA VAL A 45 19.76 -13.73 -21.50
C VAL A 45 18.59 -13.81 -20.51
N LYS A 46 18.84 -13.56 -19.21
CA LYS A 46 17.77 -13.52 -18.18
C LYS A 46 16.68 -12.51 -18.57
N THR A 47 17.09 -11.33 -19.03
CA THR A 47 16.18 -10.23 -19.41
C THR A 47 15.29 -10.63 -20.59
N LEU A 48 15.89 -11.18 -21.66
CA LEU A 48 15.15 -11.63 -22.85
C LEU A 48 14.18 -12.78 -22.55
N LEU A 49 14.59 -13.73 -21.71
CA LEU A 49 13.72 -14.81 -21.26
C LEU A 49 12.54 -14.28 -20.44
N ARG A 50 12.75 -13.33 -19.51
CA ARG A 50 11.66 -12.72 -18.72
C ARG A 50 10.68 -11.95 -19.59
N LYS A 51 11.16 -11.23 -20.60
CA LYS A 51 10.31 -10.46 -21.54
C LYS A 51 9.34 -11.33 -22.34
N THR A 52 9.74 -12.57 -22.62
CA THR A 52 8.94 -13.53 -23.38
C THR A 52 8.32 -14.64 -22.52
N ALA A 53 8.53 -14.57 -21.20
CA ALA A 53 8.06 -15.57 -20.26
C ALA A 53 6.54 -15.59 -20.20
N THR A 54 6.00 -16.79 -20.03
CA THR A 54 4.58 -17.04 -19.79
C THR A 54 4.45 -18.02 -18.62
N LYS A 55 3.23 -18.34 -18.18
CA LYS A 55 2.98 -19.37 -17.15
C LYS A 55 3.58 -20.75 -17.46
N ASN A 56 3.85 -21.04 -18.73
CA ASN A 56 4.44 -22.32 -19.18
C ASN A 56 5.96 -22.23 -19.42
N THR A 57 6.58 -21.06 -19.21
CA THR A 57 8.03 -20.90 -19.29
C THR A 57 8.63 -21.43 -17.99
N ALA A 58 9.66 -22.26 -18.07
CA ALA A 58 10.41 -22.75 -16.91
C ALA A 58 11.85 -23.02 -17.38
N VAL A 59 12.80 -22.17 -16.98
CA VAL A 59 14.22 -22.29 -17.35
C VAL A 59 15.08 -22.09 -16.12
N ALA A 60 15.91 -23.09 -15.77
CA ALA A 60 16.91 -23.00 -14.73
C ALA A 60 18.29 -22.69 -15.33
N CYS A 61 19.04 -21.82 -14.67
CA CYS A 61 20.42 -21.52 -15.03
C CYS A 61 21.37 -21.96 -13.91
N HIS A 62 22.30 -22.84 -14.25
CA HIS A 62 23.33 -23.36 -13.36
C HIS A 62 24.69 -22.83 -13.77
N TRP A 63 25.47 -22.35 -12.81
CA TRP A 63 26.87 -22.01 -12.99
C TRP A 63 27.73 -23.19 -12.53
N ILE A 64 28.55 -23.70 -13.45
CA ILE A 64 29.56 -24.72 -13.17
C ILE A 64 30.77 -24.00 -12.54
N ARG A 65 30.95 -24.19 -11.23
CA ARG A 65 32.08 -23.63 -10.46
C ARG A 65 33.32 -24.51 -10.56
N SER A 66 33.12 -25.82 -10.51
CA SER A 66 34.15 -26.85 -10.63
C SER A 66 33.54 -28.12 -11.22
N ARG A 67 34.36 -29.14 -11.49
CA ARG A 67 33.86 -30.44 -12.00
C ARG A 67 32.82 -31.11 -11.10
N SER A 68 32.81 -30.81 -9.79
CA SER A 68 31.92 -31.42 -8.80
C SER A 68 30.86 -30.47 -8.25
N ARG A 69 30.87 -29.19 -8.63
CA ARG A 69 30.01 -28.16 -8.00
C ARG A 69 29.29 -27.33 -9.04
N ASN A 70 27.97 -27.52 -9.08
CA ASN A 70 27.03 -26.69 -9.83
C ASN A 70 26.24 -25.82 -8.84
N GLU A 71 26.12 -24.54 -9.14
CA GLU A 71 25.40 -23.56 -8.32
C GLU A 71 24.18 -23.05 -9.12
N LEU A 72 22.97 -23.17 -8.58
CA LEU A 72 21.79 -22.54 -9.17
C LEU A 72 21.94 -21.02 -9.09
N VAL A 73 21.91 -20.35 -10.25
CA VAL A 73 22.01 -18.89 -10.33
C VAL A 73 20.63 -18.25 -10.26
N TRP A 74 19.70 -18.72 -11.10
CA TRP A 74 18.32 -18.25 -11.15
C TRP A 74 17.43 -19.23 -11.90
N ILE A 75 16.13 -19.08 -11.70
CA ILE A 75 15.07 -19.74 -12.49
C ILE A 75 14.14 -18.66 -13.05
N VAL A 76 13.84 -18.73 -14.34
CA VAL A 76 12.86 -17.87 -15.02
C VAL A 76 11.58 -18.66 -15.28
N GLY A 77 10.45 -18.13 -14.80
CA GLY A 77 9.12 -18.69 -14.98
C GLY A 77 8.70 -19.65 -13.86
N ASN A 78 8.01 -20.74 -14.22
CA ASN A 78 7.41 -21.68 -13.28
C ASN A 78 8.46 -22.52 -12.56
N ARG A 79 8.69 -22.19 -11.28
CA ARG A 79 9.65 -22.86 -10.41
C ARG A 79 9.22 -24.27 -9.99
N ASN A 80 7.92 -24.58 -10.01
CA ASN A 80 7.38 -25.86 -9.56
C ASN A 80 7.83 -27.06 -10.44
N ARG A 81 8.44 -26.78 -11.59
CA ARG A 81 9.07 -27.79 -12.46
C ARG A 81 10.47 -28.20 -12.02
N PHE A 82 11.01 -27.55 -11.00
CA PHE A 82 12.34 -27.81 -10.46
C PHE A 82 12.27 -27.98 -8.94
N ASN A 83 13.21 -28.74 -8.38
CA ASN A 83 13.46 -28.77 -6.95
C ASN A 83 14.21 -27.49 -6.49
N PRO A 84 14.50 -27.32 -5.18
CA PRO A 84 15.22 -26.14 -4.66
C PRO A 84 16.61 -25.89 -5.28
N GLU A 85 17.22 -26.91 -5.89
CA GLU A 85 18.52 -26.85 -6.55
C GLU A 85 18.42 -26.61 -8.07
N GLY A 86 17.20 -26.44 -8.59
CA GLY A 86 16.96 -26.26 -10.03
C GLY A 86 17.01 -27.56 -10.83
N ILE A 87 17.01 -28.72 -10.16
CA ILE A 87 17.04 -30.04 -10.79
C ILE A 87 15.60 -30.47 -11.07
N VAL A 88 15.41 -31.12 -12.22
CA VAL A 88 14.10 -31.67 -12.62
C VAL A 88 13.79 -32.88 -11.72
N PRO A 89 12.69 -32.87 -10.96
CA PRO A 89 12.36 -33.99 -10.08
C PRO A 89 12.03 -35.25 -10.90
N VAL A 90 12.58 -36.39 -10.50
CA VAL A 90 12.33 -37.70 -11.16
C VAL A 90 10.94 -38.23 -10.81
N ASN A 91 10.53 -38.04 -9.55
CA ASN A 91 9.18 -38.34 -9.06
C ASN A 91 8.62 -37.09 -8.39
N SER A 92 7.37 -36.75 -8.70
CA SER A 92 6.65 -35.67 -8.03
C SER A 92 5.40 -36.23 -7.36
N THR A 93 5.26 -36.03 -6.06
CA THR A 93 4.00 -36.25 -5.35
C THR A 93 3.23 -34.95 -5.32
N GLN A 94 2.15 -34.87 -6.10
CA GLN A 94 1.15 -33.82 -5.90
C GLN A 94 0.20 -34.31 -4.83
N LYS A 95 0.30 -33.78 -3.61
CA LYS A 95 -0.89 -33.75 -2.76
C LYS A 95 -1.89 -32.84 -3.48
N ASN A 96 -3.03 -33.40 -3.89
CA ASN A 96 -4.15 -32.66 -4.46
C ASN A 96 -4.78 -31.75 -3.38
N PHE A 97 -4.06 -30.71 -2.97
CA PHE A 97 -4.64 -29.57 -2.23
C PHE A 97 -5.40 -28.63 -3.17
N LEU A 98 -5.43 -28.97 -4.47
CA LEU A 98 -5.98 -28.19 -5.57
C LEU A 98 -7.49 -28.03 -5.56
N ASN A 99 -8.24 -28.58 -4.59
CA ASN A 99 -9.64 -28.18 -4.32
C ASN A 99 -9.84 -27.55 -2.94
N CYS A 100 -8.87 -27.69 -2.03
CA CYS A 100 -9.03 -27.25 -0.65
C CYS A 100 -8.43 -25.87 -0.38
N HIS A 101 -7.46 -25.32 -1.12
CA HIS A 101 -6.91 -23.99 -0.78
C HIS A 101 -7.52 -22.82 -1.55
N TRP A 102 -7.93 -22.99 -2.81
CA TRP A 102 -8.50 -21.88 -3.60
C TRP A 102 -9.97 -21.62 -3.23
N GLU A 103 -10.75 -22.67 -2.94
CA GLU A 103 -12.10 -22.54 -2.39
C GLU A 103 -12.10 -22.35 -0.86
N ASN A 104 -11.26 -23.05 -0.07
CA ASN A 104 -11.35 -22.92 1.40
C ASN A 104 -10.67 -21.66 1.95
N ASN A 105 -9.61 -21.09 1.34
CA ASN A 105 -8.99 -19.89 1.90
C ASN A 105 -9.84 -18.62 1.69
N TRP A 106 -10.86 -18.65 0.83
CA TRP A 106 -11.73 -17.51 0.56
C TRP A 106 -13.21 -17.90 0.75
N THR A 107 -13.53 -18.50 1.90
CA THR A 107 -14.88 -18.95 2.28
C THR A 107 -15.95 -17.89 2.05
N TYR A 108 -15.64 -16.61 2.31
CA TYR A 108 -16.57 -15.48 2.20
C TYR A 108 -16.57 -14.80 0.82
N LEU A 109 -15.89 -15.35 -0.19
CA LEU A 109 -15.88 -14.77 -1.54
C LEU A 109 -17.28 -14.70 -2.18
N PRO A 110 -18.19 -15.69 -2.01
CA PRO A 110 -19.57 -15.56 -2.48
C PRO A 110 -20.29 -14.37 -1.85
N ALA A 111 -20.12 -14.15 -0.54
CA ALA A 111 -20.67 -13.00 0.17
C ALA A 111 -20.10 -11.67 -0.34
N ILE A 112 -18.78 -11.57 -0.54
CA ILE A 112 -18.14 -10.38 -1.15
C ILE A 112 -18.74 -10.10 -2.53
N LYS A 113 -18.84 -11.11 -3.39
CA LYS A 113 -19.38 -10.98 -4.75
C LYS A 113 -20.81 -10.48 -4.75
N ALA A 114 -21.67 -11.07 -3.93
CA ALA A 114 -23.07 -10.70 -3.85
C ALA A 114 -23.24 -9.27 -3.32
N LEU A 115 -22.52 -8.91 -2.26
CA LEU A 115 -22.57 -7.58 -1.67
C LEU A 115 -22.06 -6.51 -2.64
N VAL A 116 -20.94 -6.75 -3.32
CA VAL A 116 -20.38 -5.85 -4.34
C VAL A 116 -21.32 -5.68 -5.52
N ALA A 117 -21.92 -6.76 -6.01
CA ALA A 117 -22.80 -6.69 -7.17
C ALA A 117 -24.05 -5.85 -6.87
N VAL A 118 -24.69 -6.08 -5.73
CA VAL A 118 -25.86 -5.29 -5.32
C VAL A 118 -25.49 -3.82 -5.10
N ALA A 119 -24.38 -3.55 -4.39
CA ALA A 119 -23.90 -2.18 -4.20
C ALA A 119 -23.56 -1.49 -5.53
N ALA A 120 -22.89 -2.17 -6.46
CA ALA A 120 -22.54 -1.63 -7.77
C ALA A 120 -23.77 -1.33 -8.64
N LEU A 121 -24.83 -2.13 -8.55
CA LEU A 121 -26.07 -1.88 -9.29
C LEU A 121 -26.87 -0.70 -8.71
N LEU A 122 -26.58 -0.27 -7.48
CA LEU A 122 -27.32 0.78 -6.77
C LEU A 122 -26.50 2.05 -6.47
N HIS A 123 -25.18 2.04 -6.63
CA HIS A 123 -24.30 3.13 -6.16
C HIS A 123 -24.62 4.50 -6.76
N ASP A 124 -24.91 4.53 -8.06
CA ASP A 124 -25.18 5.72 -8.86
C ASP A 124 -26.67 5.92 -9.17
N TRP A 125 -27.55 5.22 -8.47
CA TRP A 125 -28.99 5.30 -8.72
C TRP A 125 -29.55 6.73 -8.53
N GLY A 126 -28.94 7.52 -7.64
CA GLY A 126 -29.23 8.93 -7.41
C GLY A 126 -28.84 9.88 -8.55
N LYS A 127 -28.11 9.43 -9.58
CA LYS A 127 -27.85 10.23 -10.80
C LYS A 127 -29.10 10.42 -11.67
N ALA A 128 -30.19 9.70 -11.39
CA ALA A 128 -31.47 9.83 -12.07
C ALA A 128 -32.24 11.14 -11.75
N THR A 129 -31.70 12.00 -10.89
CA THR A 129 -32.34 13.25 -10.48
C THR A 129 -32.37 14.29 -11.62
N ALA A 130 -33.41 15.12 -11.62
CA ALA A 130 -33.57 16.21 -12.58
C ALA A 130 -32.32 17.12 -12.60
N LEU A 131 -31.82 17.47 -11.41
CA LEU A 131 -30.65 18.33 -11.28
C LEU A 131 -29.41 17.71 -11.93
N PHE A 132 -29.07 16.45 -11.61
CA PHE A 132 -27.89 15.80 -12.15
C PHE A 132 -27.96 15.64 -13.68
N GLN A 133 -29.11 15.23 -14.22
CA GLN A 133 -29.30 15.12 -15.67
C GLN A 133 -29.22 16.47 -16.38
N SER A 134 -29.77 17.53 -15.79
CA SER A 134 -29.67 18.90 -16.35
C SER A 134 -28.22 19.40 -16.35
N LYS A 135 -27.45 19.08 -15.31
CA LYS A 135 -26.03 19.41 -15.18
C LYS A 135 -25.19 18.74 -16.26
N LEU A 136 -25.39 17.44 -16.51
CA LEU A 136 -24.69 16.73 -17.59
C LEU A 136 -24.97 17.33 -18.98
N ARG A 137 -26.21 17.79 -19.22
CA ARG A 137 -26.60 18.41 -20.51
C ARG A 137 -26.08 19.83 -20.69
N THR A 138 -26.00 20.60 -19.61
CA THR A 138 -25.60 22.02 -19.63
C THR A 138 -24.12 22.26 -19.37
N ALA A 139 -23.36 21.23 -18.98
CA ALA A 139 -21.94 21.30 -18.62
C ALA A 139 -21.64 22.39 -17.57
N THR A 140 -22.57 22.64 -16.65
CA THR A 140 -22.43 23.67 -15.62
C THR A 140 -21.49 23.21 -14.50
N ALA A 141 -20.50 24.03 -14.16
CA ALA A 141 -19.47 23.73 -13.15
C ALA A 141 -19.93 23.88 -11.68
N LYS A 142 -21.23 24.10 -11.42
CA LYS A 142 -21.72 24.27 -10.05
C LYS A 142 -21.88 22.91 -9.38
N SER A 143 -21.38 22.78 -8.14
CA SER A 143 -21.55 21.59 -7.31
C SER A 143 -23.02 21.29 -7.00
N ASP A 144 -23.36 20.02 -6.82
CA ASP A 144 -24.71 19.61 -6.46
C ASP A 144 -24.99 19.94 -4.97
N PRO A 145 -26.20 20.42 -4.60
CA PRO A 145 -26.57 20.69 -3.20
C PRO A 145 -26.50 19.44 -2.33
N LEU A 146 -26.91 18.30 -2.89
CA LEU A 146 -26.77 16.97 -2.30
C LEU A 146 -26.06 16.08 -3.30
N ARG A 147 -25.05 15.34 -2.84
CA ARG A 147 -24.32 14.41 -3.70
C ARG A 147 -25.19 13.21 -4.09
N HIS A 148 -24.98 12.68 -5.29
CA HIS A 148 -25.79 11.60 -5.85
C HIS A 148 -25.72 10.31 -5.02
N GLU A 149 -24.57 10.02 -4.39
CA GLU A 149 -24.44 8.85 -3.51
C GLU A 149 -25.36 8.90 -2.27
N TRP A 150 -25.63 10.10 -1.75
CA TRP A 150 -26.57 10.27 -0.63
C TRP A 150 -28.02 10.01 -1.08
N ILE A 151 -28.35 10.45 -2.29
CA ILE A 151 -29.67 10.23 -2.91
C ILE A 151 -29.85 8.74 -3.21
N SER A 152 -28.82 8.05 -3.68
CA SER A 152 -28.82 6.58 -3.83
C SER A 152 -29.12 5.87 -2.50
N CYS A 153 -28.57 6.33 -1.37
CA CYS A 153 -28.91 5.79 -0.05
C CYS A 153 -30.36 6.06 0.36
N LEU A 154 -30.91 7.22 0.03
CA LEU A 154 -32.33 7.53 0.26
C LEU A 154 -33.25 6.62 -0.55
N LEU A 155 -32.89 6.35 -1.81
CA LEU A 155 -33.62 5.41 -2.66
C LEU A 155 -33.58 3.97 -2.12
N LEU A 156 -32.42 3.52 -1.61
CA LEU A 156 -32.31 2.23 -0.92
C LEU A 156 -33.19 2.18 0.34
N ASN A 157 -33.20 3.25 1.15
CA ASN A 157 -34.04 3.31 2.35
C ASN A 157 -35.53 3.27 1.99
N ALA A 158 -35.95 4.03 0.97
CA ALA A 158 -37.31 4.00 0.47
C ALA A 158 -37.72 2.61 -0.01
N LEU A 159 -36.81 1.86 -0.63
CA LEU A 159 -37.04 0.48 -1.05
C LEU A 159 -37.26 -0.47 0.12
N VAL A 160 -36.39 -0.40 1.14
CA VAL A 160 -36.49 -1.27 2.31
C VAL A 160 -37.78 -1.00 3.09
N ARG A 161 -38.19 0.27 3.20
CA ARG A 161 -39.43 0.68 3.88
C ARG A 161 -40.73 0.21 3.21
N GLN A 162 -40.69 -0.25 1.96
CA GLN A 162 -41.85 -0.90 1.33
C GLN A 162 -42.12 -2.31 1.90
N THR A 163 -41.21 -2.81 2.74
CA THR A 163 -41.27 -4.14 3.34
C THR A 163 -41.31 -4.05 4.87
N GLU A 164 -41.32 -5.19 5.55
CA GLU A 164 -41.24 -5.30 7.01
C GLU A 164 -39.88 -4.88 7.62
N ASN A 165 -39.04 -4.15 6.87
CA ASN A 165 -37.69 -3.72 7.26
C ASN A 165 -36.75 -4.89 7.67
N THR A 166 -36.96 -6.09 7.14
CA THR A 166 -36.07 -7.24 7.35
C THR A 166 -35.22 -7.49 6.11
N ASP A 167 -33.99 -8.00 6.29
CA ASP A 167 -33.09 -8.27 5.15
C ASP A 167 -33.69 -9.28 4.16
N GLU A 168 -34.44 -10.25 4.67
CA GLU A 168 -35.12 -11.24 3.85
C GLU A 168 -36.24 -10.61 3.00
N ALA A 169 -37.06 -9.73 3.58
CA ALA A 169 -38.20 -9.15 2.88
C ALA A 169 -37.79 -8.24 1.72
N TRP A 170 -36.85 -7.30 1.93
CA TRP A 170 -36.44 -6.39 0.84
C TRP A 170 -35.65 -7.11 -0.25
N LEU A 171 -34.84 -8.12 0.09
CA LEU A 171 -34.14 -8.93 -0.92
C LEU A 171 -35.12 -9.78 -1.73
N ARG A 172 -36.15 -10.35 -1.11
CA ARG A 172 -37.22 -11.09 -1.81
C ARG A 172 -38.01 -10.17 -2.74
N LEU A 173 -38.42 -8.99 -2.26
CA LEU A 173 -39.11 -7.96 -3.05
C LEU A 173 -38.35 -7.64 -4.35
N ILE A 174 -37.04 -7.40 -4.25
CA ILE A 174 -36.20 -7.14 -5.42
C ILE A 174 -36.08 -8.37 -6.32
N SER A 175 -35.92 -9.56 -5.74
CA SER A 175 -35.73 -10.81 -6.50
C SER A 175 -36.95 -11.21 -7.34
N GLU A 176 -38.14 -10.96 -6.80
CA GLU A 176 -39.43 -11.14 -7.47
C GLU A 176 -39.73 -9.96 -8.41
N GLY A 177 -39.14 -8.80 -8.11
CA GLY A 177 -39.21 -7.59 -8.92
C GLY A 177 -40.57 -6.90 -8.85
N ILE A 178 -41.22 -7.00 -7.70
CA ILE A 178 -42.55 -6.44 -7.40
C ILE A 178 -42.34 -5.21 -6.53
N TRP A 179 -42.02 -4.07 -7.12
CA TRP A 179 -41.72 -2.84 -6.39
C TRP A 179 -42.21 -1.62 -7.17
N ASP A 180 -42.80 -0.66 -6.46
CA ASP A 180 -43.47 0.50 -7.07
C ASP A 180 -42.58 1.74 -7.04
N GLU A 181 -42.24 2.23 -8.23
CA GLU A 181 -41.43 3.42 -8.44
C GLU A 181 -42.10 4.69 -7.88
N LYS A 182 -43.44 4.77 -7.90
CA LYS A 182 -44.19 5.92 -7.37
C LYS A 182 -44.03 6.01 -5.85
N VAL A 183 -44.12 4.88 -5.17
CA VAL A 183 -43.92 4.80 -3.71
C VAL A 183 -42.50 5.19 -3.33
N LEU A 184 -41.49 4.81 -4.12
CA LEU A 184 -40.10 5.24 -3.91
C LEU A 184 -39.95 6.76 -3.99
N LYS A 185 -40.45 7.37 -5.08
CA LYS A 185 -40.36 8.82 -5.30
C LYS A 185 -41.03 9.60 -4.17
N ASN A 186 -42.23 9.17 -3.77
CA ASN A 186 -42.97 9.80 -2.67
C ASN A 186 -42.22 9.69 -1.35
N THR A 187 -41.61 8.53 -1.06
CA THR A 187 -40.88 8.32 0.21
C THR A 187 -39.58 9.12 0.26
N VAL A 188 -38.86 9.26 -0.86
CA VAL A 188 -37.63 10.05 -0.95
C VAL A 188 -37.90 11.55 -0.80
N ALA A 189 -39.07 12.02 -1.28
CA ALA A 189 -39.51 13.40 -1.12
C ALA A 189 -39.75 13.83 0.35
N VAL A 190 -39.93 12.88 1.28
CA VAL A 190 -40.15 13.16 2.72
C VAL A 190 -38.84 13.55 3.45
N HIS A 191 -37.69 13.57 2.76
CA HIS A 191 -36.38 14.00 3.29
C HIS A 191 -35.97 13.32 4.62
N CYS A 192 -35.63 12.04 4.54
CA CYS A 192 -35.08 11.33 5.69
C CYS A 192 -33.67 11.86 6.05
N LYS A 193 -33.51 12.43 7.25
CA LYS A 193 -32.21 12.95 7.73
C LYS A 193 -31.14 11.87 7.88
N ASN A 194 -31.55 10.66 8.26
CA ASN A 194 -30.67 9.54 8.62
C ASN A 194 -31.04 8.26 7.87
N PRO A 195 -30.68 8.13 6.57
CA PRO A 195 -31.18 7.07 5.70
C PRO A 195 -30.73 5.65 6.09
N LEU A 196 -29.65 5.51 6.87
CA LEU A 196 -29.04 4.22 7.17
C LEU A 196 -29.40 3.65 8.55
N VAL A 197 -30.11 4.39 9.40
CA VAL A 197 -30.24 4.05 10.83
C VAL A 197 -31.24 2.92 11.06
N ASP A 198 -32.41 3.00 10.44
CA ASP A 198 -33.49 2.04 10.62
C ASP A 198 -33.40 0.86 9.64
N LEU A 199 -32.30 0.76 8.89
CA LEU A 199 -32.10 -0.31 7.92
C LEU A 199 -31.66 -1.61 8.62
N PRO A 200 -32.06 -2.78 8.09
CA PRO A 200 -31.54 -4.06 8.54
C PRO A 200 -30.05 -4.21 8.22
N PRO A 201 -29.32 -5.13 8.89
CA PRO A 201 -27.86 -5.16 8.86
C PRO A 201 -27.22 -5.26 7.47
N ILE A 202 -27.74 -6.08 6.54
CA ILE A 202 -27.17 -6.20 5.19
C ILE A 202 -27.47 -4.93 4.38
N ALA A 203 -28.68 -4.38 4.48
CA ALA A 203 -29.00 -3.09 3.88
C ALA A 203 -28.11 -1.96 4.41
N GLN A 204 -27.72 -1.97 5.69
CA GLN A 204 -26.72 -1.04 6.25
C GLN A 204 -25.35 -1.19 5.58
N LEU A 205 -24.89 -2.41 5.33
CA LEU A 205 -23.62 -2.67 4.64
C LEU A 205 -23.67 -2.18 3.18
N VAL A 206 -24.76 -2.47 2.45
CA VAL A 206 -24.97 -1.99 1.07
C VAL A 206 -25.02 -0.46 1.07
N GLY A 207 -25.79 0.14 1.97
CA GLY A 207 -25.91 1.60 2.11
C GLY A 207 -24.56 2.25 2.42
N TRP A 208 -23.73 1.65 3.27
CA TRP A 208 -22.37 2.15 3.54
C TRP A 208 -21.47 2.08 2.30
N LEU A 209 -21.55 1.01 1.50
CA LEU A 209 -20.78 0.90 0.26
C LEU A 209 -21.21 1.95 -0.77
N ILE A 210 -22.51 2.17 -0.93
CA ILE A 210 -23.07 3.22 -1.77
C ILE A 210 -22.60 4.59 -1.27
N MET A 211 -22.76 4.91 0.01
CA MET A 211 -22.38 6.22 0.54
C MET A 211 -20.87 6.51 0.42
N SER A 212 -20.04 5.47 0.55
CA SER A 212 -18.59 5.62 0.69
C SER A 212 -17.79 5.50 -0.61
N HIS A 213 -18.43 5.25 -1.77
CA HIS A 213 -17.73 4.90 -3.00
C HIS A 213 -16.96 6.05 -3.66
N HIS A 214 -17.23 7.32 -3.35
CA HIS A 214 -16.38 8.45 -3.78
C HIS A 214 -15.55 9.02 -2.64
N ARG A 215 -16.12 9.04 -1.43
CA ARG A 215 -15.50 9.61 -0.24
C ARG A 215 -15.98 8.93 1.03
N LEU A 216 -15.15 8.91 2.06
CA LEU A 216 -15.59 8.55 3.39
C LEU A 216 -16.35 9.73 4.03
N PRO A 217 -17.39 9.45 4.84
CA PRO A 217 -18.08 10.47 5.61
C PRO A 217 -17.09 11.21 6.52
N GLY A 218 -17.10 12.55 6.48
CA GLY A 218 -16.18 13.35 7.28
C GLY A 218 -16.65 14.80 7.44
N ARG A 219 -16.61 15.31 8.67
CA ARG A 219 -16.99 16.68 9.01
C ARG A 219 -15.83 17.65 8.82
N GLN A 220 -16.14 18.90 8.47
CA GLN A 220 -15.14 19.96 8.29
C GLN A 220 -14.48 20.40 9.61
N LYS A 221 -15.19 20.26 10.74
CA LYS A 221 -14.68 20.57 12.10
C LYS A 221 -14.80 19.34 13.02
N PRO A 222 -13.80 18.45 13.06
CA PRO A 222 -13.88 17.22 13.86
C PRO A 222 -13.76 17.44 15.39
N GLY A 223 -13.29 18.61 15.84
CA GLY A 223 -13.01 18.88 17.26
C GLY A 223 -14.23 19.03 18.17
N GLU A 224 -15.43 19.29 17.62
CA GLU A 224 -16.64 19.55 18.41
C GLU A 224 -17.26 18.25 19.01
N GLU A 225 -16.81 17.05 18.59
CA GLU A 225 -17.27 15.75 19.12
C GLU A 225 -16.11 14.78 19.43
N SER A 226 -14.88 15.29 19.63
CA SER A 226 -13.72 14.44 19.96
C SER A 226 -13.84 13.86 21.38
N GLY A 227 -14.56 12.74 21.52
CA GLY A 227 -14.73 12.07 22.81
C GLY A 227 -15.82 10.99 22.86
N GLN A 228 -16.76 10.98 21.91
CA GLN A 228 -17.78 9.93 21.88
C GLN A 228 -17.26 8.66 21.20
N LYS A 229 -17.11 7.58 21.96
CA LYS A 229 -16.71 6.28 21.41
C LYS A 229 -17.83 5.70 20.53
N ARG A 230 -17.58 5.58 19.23
CA ARG A 230 -18.49 4.95 18.26
C ARG A 230 -18.09 3.50 18.04
N GLU A 231 -18.37 2.67 19.03
CA GLU A 231 -17.83 1.31 19.14
C GLU A 231 -18.50 0.29 18.19
N SER A 232 -19.72 0.57 17.72
CA SER A 232 -20.47 -0.32 16.82
C SER A 232 -20.80 0.34 15.47
N LEU A 233 -21.01 -0.49 14.44
CA LEU A 233 -21.51 -0.08 13.12
C LEU A 233 -22.80 0.73 13.26
N SER A 234 -23.76 0.24 14.05
CA SER A 234 -25.05 0.91 14.28
C SER A 234 -24.90 2.30 14.89
N ARG A 235 -24.04 2.47 15.90
CA ARG A 235 -23.77 3.79 16.51
C ARG A 235 -23.06 4.72 15.54
N MET A 236 -22.14 4.20 14.74
CA MET A 236 -21.46 4.98 13.70
C MET A 236 -22.47 5.46 12.65
N LEU A 237 -23.32 4.57 12.11
CA LEU A 237 -24.34 4.93 11.13
C LEU A 237 -25.39 5.90 11.70
N LYS A 238 -25.74 5.78 12.99
CA LYS A 238 -26.63 6.72 13.69
C LYS A 238 -26.14 8.16 13.70
N SER A 239 -24.82 8.35 13.69
CA SER A 239 -24.22 9.68 13.68
C SER A 239 -24.13 10.32 12.29
N LEU A 240 -24.37 9.56 11.22
CA LEU A 240 -24.22 10.03 9.85
C LEU A 240 -25.45 10.80 9.38
N THR A 241 -25.23 12.06 9.06
CA THR A 241 -26.18 13.01 8.45
C THR A 241 -25.59 13.54 7.15
N ALA A 242 -26.40 14.23 6.35
CA ALA A 242 -25.93 14.83 5.09
C ALA A 242 -24.79 15.86 5.31
N ASP A 243 -24.69 16.46 6.51
CA ASP A 243 -23.63 17.38 6.91
C ASP A 243 -22.21 16.77 6.96
N TRP A 244 -22.08 15.45 6.85
CA TRP A 244 -20.79 14.72 6.78
C TRP A 244 -20.08 14.86 5.43
N GLY A 245 -20.32 15.98 4.75
CA GLY A 245 -19.76 16.34 3.45
C GLY A 245 -20.54 15.83 2.24
N TYR A 246 -21.81 15.45 2.43
CA TYR A 246 -22.72 15.08 1.35
C TYR A 246 -23.72 16.20 0.99
N GLN A 247 -23.76 17.26 1.80
CA GLN A 247 -24.56 18.46 1.57
C GLN A 247 -23.67 19.70 1.47
N ASN A 248 -23.94 20.54 0.48
CA ASN A 248 -23.37 21.87 0.36
C ASN A 248 -24.34 22.89 1.00
N MET A 249 -23.92 23.51 2.12
CA MET A 249 -24.79 24.40 2.90
C MET A 249 -25.01 25.80 2.29
N GLN A 250 -24.37 26.11 1.17
CA GLN A 250 -24.41 27.43 0.52
C GLN A 250 -25.32 27.48 -0.74
N ASP A 251 -26.05 26.41 -1.02
CA ASP A 251 -26.88 26.29 -2.23
C ASP A 251 -28.36 26.74 -2.02
N ASP A 252 -28.98 27.22 -3.10
CA ASP A 252 -30.37 27.70 -3.13
C ASP A 252 -31.41 26.59 -2.86
N GLU A 253 -32.47 26.91 -2.10
CA GLU A 253 -33.57 25.98 -1.79
C GLU A 253 -34.25 25.38 -3.04
N LYS A 254 -34.33 26.14 -4.14
CA LYS A 254 -34.88 25.68 -5.43
C LYS A 254 -34.03 24.58 -6.09
N ARG A 255 -32.70 24.60 -5.90
CA ARG A 255 -31.81 23.54 -6.42
C ARG A 255 -31.92 22.29 -5.56
N LEU A 256 -32.11 22.47 -4.25
CA LEU A 256 -32.30 21.37 -3.31
C LEU A 256 -33.58 20.58 -3.62
N SER A 257 -34.70 21.24 -3.93
CA SER A 257 -35.94 20.55 -4.31
C SER A 257 -35.77 19.72 -5.58
N ALA A 258 -35.01 20.21 -6.57
CA ALA A 258 -34.72 19.49 -7.80
C ALA A 258 -33.87 18.22 -7.61
N CYS A 259 -33.20 18.04 -6.46
CA CYS A 259 -32.52 16.79 -6.09
C CYS A 259 -33.50 15.64 -5.77
N PHE A 260 -34.78 15.92 -5.59
CA PHE A 260 -35.80 14.90 -5.23
C PHE A 260 -36.83 14.67 -6.35
N GLU A 261 -36.61 15.31 -7.51
CA GLU A 261 -37.45 15.17 -8.70
C GLU A 261 -36.84 14.18 -9.70
N PHE A 262 -37.68 13.29 -10.24
CA PHE A 262 -37.29 12.22 -11.17
C PHE A 262 -38.20 12.22 -12.41
N PRO A 263 -38.09 13.24 -13.29
CA PRO A 263 -39.01 13.48 -14.41
C PRO A 263 -38.98 12.36 -15.47
N GLU A 264 -37.79 11.83 -15.76
CA GLU A 264 -37.56 10.76 -16.73
C GLU A 264 -37.76 9.36 -16.14
N GLY A 265 -38.16 9.26 -14.87
CA GLY A 265 -38.22 7.99 -14.15
C GLY A 265 -36.93 7.62 -13.42
N LEU A 266 -36.94 6.44 -12.79
CA LEU A 266 -35.77 5.75 -12.27
C LEU A 266 -35.29 4.73 -13.32
N LEU A 267 -35.15 3.46 -12.95
CA LEU A 267 -34.58 2.42 -13.81
C LEU A 267 -35.47 1.17 -13.94
N SER A 268 -36.72 1.26 -13.49
CA SER A 268 -37.67 0.14 -13.50
C SER A 268 -37.99 -0.37 -14.93
N GLN A 269 -37.75 0.45 -15.94
CA GLN A 269 -37.91 0.09 -17.36
C GLN A 269 -36.70 -0.67 -17.94
N SER A 270 -35.55 -0.70 -17.25
CA SER A 270 -34.36 -1.41 -17.72
C SER A 270 -34.45 -2.90 -17.44
N VAL A 271 -34.74 -3.70 -18.46
CA VAL A 271 -34.77 -5.17 -18.35
C VAL A 271 -33.39 -5.72 -17.97
N SER A 272 -32.32 -5.19 -18.56
CA SER A 272 -30.95 -5.65 -18.32
C SER A 272 -30.50 -5.41 -16.88
N TRP A 273 -30.77 -4.22 -16.33
CA TRP A 273 -30.43 -3.88 -14.96
C TRP A 273 -31.26 -4.67 -13.95
N LEU A 274 -32.59 -4.76 -14.13
CA LEU A 274 -33.47 -5.55 -13.27
C LEU A 274 -33.08 -7.03 -13.25
N LYS A 275 -32.70 -7.60 -14.40
CA LYS A 275 -32.25 -9.00 -14.48
C LYS A 275 -31.02 -9.25 -13.61
N GLN A 276 -30.04 -8.36 -13.63
CA GLN A 276 -28.84 -8.49 -12.78
C GLN A 276 -29.18 -8.26 -11.32
N LEU A 277 -30.00 -7.25 -11.02
CA LEU A 277 -30.39 -6.91 -9.66
C LEU A 277 -31.17 -8.06 -8.99
N ARG A 278 -32.14 -8.67 -9.69
CA ARG A 278 -32.87 -9.86 -9.23
C ARG A 278 -31.93 -11.01 -8.90
N LYS A 279 -31.05 -11.34 -9.85
CA LYS A 279 -30.07 -12.44 -9.72
C LYS A 279 -29.15 -12.26 -8.52
N TRP A 280 -28.60 -11.06 -8.33
CA TRP A 280 -27.63 -10.82 -7.26
C TRP A 280 -28.28 -10.60 -5.90
N SER A 281 -29.52 -10.10 -5.85
CA SER A 281 -30.30 -10.03 -4.60
C SER A 281 -30.66 -11.41 -4.09
N ALA A 282 -31.07 -12.34 -4.97
CA ALA A 282 -31.29 -13.74 -4.59
C ALA A 282 -30.01 -14.42 -4.06
N LYS A 283 -28.84 -14.11 -4.64
CA LYS A 283 -27.55 -14.61 -4.14
C LYS A 283 -27.12 -13.97 -2.83
N LEU A 284 -27.42 -12.69 -2.63
CA LEU A 284 -27.15 -11.99 -1.38
C LEU A 284 -28.00 -12.56 -0.24
N LEU A 285 -29.26 -12.90 -0.54
CA LEU A 285 -30.15 -13.60 0.40
C LEU A 285 -29.57 -14.97 0.82
N GLN A 286 -29.03 -15.74 -0.12
CA GLN A 286 -28.35 -17.01 0.20
C GLN A 286 -27.10 -16.83 1.09
N ALA A 287 -26.44 -15.68 1.03
CA ALA A 287 -25.25 -15.37 1.83
C ALA A 287 -25.57 -14.76 3.21
N GLN A 288 -26.84 -14.55 3.55
CA GLN A 288 -27.28 -13.83 4.76
C GLN A 288 -26.69 -14.42 6.04
N ALA A 289 -26.78 -15.75 6.23
CA ALA A 289 -26.26 -16.41 7.44
C ALA A 289 -24.75 -16.20 7.62
N GLN A 290 -23.97 -16.21 6.54
CA GLN A 290 -22.54 -15.95 6.58
C GLN A 290 -22.24 -14.50 6.98
N ILE A 291 -22.98 -13.54 6.42
CA ILE A 291 -22.79 -12.11 6.72
C ILE A 291 -23.18 -11.81 8.17
N GLN A 292 -24.24 -12.45 8.68
CA GLN A 292 -24.66 -12.30 10.08
C GLN A 292 -23.57 -12.74 11.06
N SER A 293 -22.94 -13.90 10.82
CA SER A 293 -21.82 -14.37 11.64
C SER A 293 -20.62 -13.41 11.62
N LEU A 294 -20.33 -12.79 10.47
CA LEU A 294 -19.27 -11.79 10.33
C LEU A 294 -19.56 -10.47 11.07
N LEU A 295 -20.85 -10.13 11.26
CA LEU A 295 -21.26 -8.95 12.00
C LEU A 295 -21.02 -9.14 13.51
N GLU A 296 -21.32 -10.32 14.03
CA GLU A 296 -21.18 -10.66 15.46
C GLU A 296 -19.72 -10.61 15.94
N ASN A 297 -18.78 -11.08 15.12
CA ASN A 297 -17.36 -11.13 15.48
C ASN A 297 -16.55 -9.90 15.00
N GLY A 298 -17.19 -8.90 14.38
CA GLY A 298 -16.55 -7.66 13.91
C GLY A 298 -15.78 -7.79 12.58
N THR A 299 -15.74 -8.98 11.99
CA THR A 299 -14.98 -9.29 10.76
C THR A 299 -15.63 -8.69 9.51
N TYR A 300 -16.88 -8.20 9.61
CA TYR A 300 -17.54 -7.42 8.56
C TYR A 300 -16.67 -6.26 8.02
N ARG A 301 -15.70 -5.75 8.81
CA ARG A 301 -14.72 -4.75 8.36
C ARG A 301 -13.88 -5.22 7.17
N LEU A 302 -13.42 -6.49 7.17
CA LEU A 302 -12.71 -7.06 6.01
C LEU A 302 -13.66 -7.21 4.83
N LEU A 303 -14.89 -7.67 5.07
CA LEU A 303 -15.91 -7.84 4.03
C LEU A 303 -16.16 -6.51 3.31
N LEU A 304 -16.41 -5.44 4.08
CA LEU A 304 -16.60 -4.08 3.58
C LEU A 304 -15.36 -3.52 2.88
N HIS A 305 -14.17 -3.74 3.44
CA HIS A 305 -12.92 -3.26 2.83
C HIS A 305 -12.71 -3.85 1.44
N HIS A 306 -12.84 -5.18 1.28
CA HIS A 306 -12.72 -5.82 -0.04
C HIS A 306 -13.86 -5.39 -0.98
N ALA A 307 -15.08 -5.27 -0.46
CA ALA A 307 -16.23 -4.89 -1.28
C ALA A 307 -16.10 -3.46 -1.82
N ARG A 308 -15.72 -2.50 -0.97
CA ARG A 308 -15.48 -1.11 -1.35
C ARG A 308 -14.35 -0.99 -2.37
N LEU A 309 -13.25 -1.73 -2.15
CA LEU A 309 -12.13 -1.77 -3.09
C LEU A 309 -12.55 -2.26 -4.48
N CYS A 310 -13.35 -3.33 -4.56
CA CYS A 310 -13.86 -3.84 -5.83
C CYS A 310 -14.84 -2.88 -6.50
N LEU A 311 -15.74 -2.27 -5.72
CA LEU A 311 -16.72 -1.30 -6.23
C LEU A 311 -16.02 -0.10 -6.84
N MET A 312 -15.12 0.55 -6.08
CA MET A 312 -14.44 1.76 -6.56
C MET A 312 -13.51 1.49 -7.74
N LEU A 313 -12.82 0.35 -7.76
CA LEU A 313 -11.99 -0.01 -8.91
C LEU A 313 -12.83 -0.39 -10.14
N GLY A 314 -14.00 -1.01 -9.94
CA GLY A 314 -14.95 -1.31 -11.01
C GLY A 314 -15.51 -0.05 -11.66
N ASP A 315 -15.91 0.92 -10.83
CA ASP A 315 -16.37 2.23 -11.27
C ASP A 315 -15.26 3.01 -11.99
N HIS A 316 -14.07 3.11 -11.38
CA HIS A 316 -12.89 3.74 -12.01
C HIS A 316 -12.58 3.14 -13.40
N TYR A 317 -12.57 1.80 -13.49
CA TYR A 317 -12.33 1.10 -14.74
C TYR A 317 -13.37 1.47 -15.80
N TYR A 318 -14.66 1.34 -15.49
CA TYR A 318 -15.70 1.47 -16.50
C TYR A 318 -15.99 2.93 -16.88
N SER A 319 -15.90 3.86 -15.92
CA SER A 319 -15.97 5.31 -16.17
C SER A 319 -14.93 5.77 -17.20
N SER A 320 -13.75 5.14 -17.19
CA SER A 320 -12.68 5.45 -18.15
C SER A 320 -12.91 4.86 -19.56
N CYS A 321 -13.73 3.81 -19.70
CA CYS A 321 -14.02 3.14 -20.98
C CYS A 321 -14.95 3.97 -21.86
N GLN A 322 -15.03 3.66 -23.16
CA GLN A 322 -16.04 4.28 -24.04
C GLN A 322 -17.43 3.72 -23.77
N ALA A 323 -18.46 4.41 -24.27
CA ALA A 323 -19.83 3.89 -24.26
C ALA A 323 -19.93 2.62 -25.11
N ASP A 324 -20.78 1.71 -24.66
CA ASP A 324 -21.08 0.45 -25.33
C ASP A 324 -22.07 0.71 -26.48
N SER A 325 -21.55 0.71 -27.70
CA SER A 325 -22.34 0.90 -28.92
C SER A 325 -23.42 -0.18 -29.13
N GLU A 326 -23.27 -1.35 -28.51
CA GLU A 326 -24.23 -2.44 -28.61
C GLU A 326 -25.35 -2.34 -27.56
N TRP A 327 -25.23 -1.43 -26.58
CA TRP A 327 -26.19 -1.26 -25.51
C TRP A 327 -27.46 -0.56 -25.97
N LYS A 328 -28.55 -1.33 -26.11
CA LYS A 328 -29.87 -0.82 -26.51
C LYS A 328 -30.79 -0.70 -25.30
N THR A 329 -31.22 0.52 -25.02
CA THR A 329 -32.15 0.82 -23.93
C THR A 329 -33.01 2.03 -24.28
N ALA A 330 -34.28 1.99 -23.86
CA ALA A 330 -35.24 3.09 -24.01
C ALA A 330 -34.99 4.23 -23.00
N ILE A 331 -34.12 4.01 -22.01
CA ILE A 331 -33.80 4.99 -20.98
C ILE A 331 -33.00 6.17 -21.57
N SER A 332 -33.42 7.38 -21.20
CA SER A 332 -32.86 8.68 -21.58
C SER A 332 -31.81 9.23 -20.57
N LEU A 333 -31.62 8.52 -19.45
CA LEU A 333 -30.70 8.89 -18.37
C LEU A 333 -29.24 8.56 -18.69
N TYR A 334 -28.34 9.48 -18.38
CA TYR A 334 -26.88 9.34 -18.55
C TYR A 334 -26.14 9.33 -17.21
N ALA A 335 -25.02 8.61 -17.14
CA ALA A 335 -24.18 8.53 -15.95
C ALA A 335 -23.03 9.55 -15.94
N ASN A 336 -22.47 9.87 -17.11
CA ASN A 336 -21.30 10.71 -17.25
C ASN A 336 -21.19 11.39 -18.62
N THR A 337 -20.21 12.29 -18.73
CA THR A 337 -19.88 13.08 -19.91
C THR A 337 -18.39 12.94 -20.27
N ASP A 338 -18.04 13.24 -21.51
CA ASP A 338 -16.67 13.44 -21.99
C ASP A 338 -16.57 14.81 -22.67
N LYS A 339 -15.38 15.17 -23.19
CA LYS A 339 -15.14 16.40 -23.97
C LYS A 339 -16.06 16.56 -25.19
N HIS A 340 -16.68 15.48 -25.64
CA HIS A 340 -17.57 15.43 -26.80
C HIS A 340 -19.08 15.41 -26.44
N GLY A 341 -19.43 15.52 -25.15
CA GLY A 341 -20.82 15.52 -24.67
C GLY A 341 -21.16 14.30 -23.81
N LEU A 342 -22.44 13.93 -23.79
CA LEU A 342 -22.95 12.78 -23.02
C LEU A 342 -22.32 11.46 -23.51
N LYS A 343 -21.88 10.62 -22.57
CA LYS A 343 -21.07 9.45 -22.89
C LYS A 343 -21.82 8.14 -22.62
N GLN A 344 -21.93 7.70 -21.36
CA GLN A 344 -22.53 6.41 -21.00
C GLN A 344 -23.95 6.58 -20.46
N LYS A 345 -24.85 5.66 -20.81
CA LYS A 345 -26.20 5.61 -20.22
C LYS A 345 -26.14 5.11 -18.78
N LEU A 346 -27.13 5.48 -17.96
CA LEU A 346 -27.12 5.16 -16.53
C LEU A 346 -27.24 3.66 -16.24
N ASP A 347 -28.15 2.97 -16.94
CA ASP A 347 -28.33 1.52 -16.76
C ASP A 347 -27.15 0.70 -17.30
N GLU A 348 -26.60 1.11 -18.45
CA GLU A 348 -25.34 0.60 -19.01
C GLU A 348 -24.22 0.68 -17.98
N HIS A 349 -24.02 1.87 -17.42
CA HIS A 349 -22.97 2.14 -16.45
C HIS A 349 -23.10 1.23 -15.22
N LEU A 350 -24.26 1.19 -14.57
CA LEU A 350 -24.49 0.37 -13.37
C LEU A 350 -24.25 -1.13 -13.63
N VAL A 351 -24.74 -1.66 -14.74
CA VAL A 351 -24.57 -3.08 -15.07
C VAL A 351 -23.10 -3.40 -15.34
N ARG A 352 -22.41 -2.58 -16.12
CA ARG A 352 -21.02 -2.82 -16.52
C ARG A 352 -20.03 -2.59 -15.38
N VAL A 353 -20.28 -1.63 -14.49
CA VAL A 353 -19.56 -1.49 -13.21
C VAL A 353 -19.76 -2.74 -12.35
N GLY A 354 -20.99 -3.26 -12.24
CA GLY A 354 -21.27 -4.50 -11.53
C GLY A 354 -20.52 -5.71 -12.09
N GLU A 355 -20.55 -5.91 -13.42
CA GLU A 355 -19.81 -6.99 -14.09
C GLU A 355 -18.30 -6.88 -13.85
N GLN A 356 -17.76 -5.67 -13.91
CA GLN A 356 -16.35 -5.42 -13.74
C GLN A 356 -15.89 -5.60 -12.30
N ALA A 357 -16.64 -5.05 -11.33
CA ALA A 357 -16.39 -5.23 -9.90
C ALA A 357 -16.43 -6.71 -9.50
N LEU A 358 -17.32 -7.50 -10.11
CA LEU A 358 -17.36 -8.95 -9.95
C LEU A 358 -16.10 -9.64 -10.48
N LYS A 359 -15.64 -9.30 -11.68
CA LYS A 359 -14.37 -9.85 -12.23
C LYS A 359 -13.17 -9.49 -11.35
N ILE A 360 -13.14 -8.26 -10.82
CA ILE A 360 -12.11 -7.81 -9.87
C ILE A 360 -12.17 -8.65 -8.59
N SER A 361 -13.35 -8.86 -8.01
CA SER A 361 -13.52 -9.65 -6.78
C SER A 361 -13.01 -11.08 -6.94
N GLN A 362 -13.21 -11.69 -8.11
CA GLN A 362 -12.68 -13.03 -8.44
C GLN A 362 -11.16 -13.04 -8.51
N THR A 363 -10.56 -11.92 -8.90
CA THR A 363 -9.11 -11.79 -9.07
C THR A 363 -8.40 -11.57 -7.73
N LEU A 364 -9.09 -11.13 -6.68
CA LEU A 364 -8.50 -10.89 -5.35
C LEU A 364 -7.83 -12.13 -4.76
N SER A 365 -8.37 -13.33 -4.98
CA SER A 365 -7.75 -14.57 -4.48
C SER A 365 -6.40 -14.88 -5.16
N ARG A 366 -6.19 -14.38 -6.37
CA ARG A 366 -4.95 -14.56 -7.13
C ARG A 366 -3.83 -13.66 -6.63
N PHE A 367 -4.14 -12.55 -5.94
CA PHE A 367 -3.13 -11.70 -5.32
C PHE A 367 -2.33 -12.42 -4.22
N SER A 368 -2.91 -13.43 -3.56
CA SER A 368 -2.18 -14.22 -2.57
C SER A 368 -1.26 -15.29 -3.16
N SER A 369 -1.51 -15.76 -4.39
CA SER A 369 -0.86 -16.96 -4.94
C SER A 369 -0.06 -16.74 -6.23
N GLU A 370 -0.44 -15.76 -7.07
CA GLU A 370 0.09 -15.60 -8.42
C GLU A 370 0.99 -14.35 -8.61
N MET A 371 1.27 -13.63 -7.54
CA MET A 371 2.14 -12.45 -7.57
C MET A 371 3.61 -12.85 -7.69
N ASP A 372 4.42 -12.01 -8.36
CA ASP A 372 5.85 -12.28 -8.51
C ASP A 372 6.57 -12.19 -7.15
N LEU A 373 7.56 -13.07 -6.99
CA LEU A 373 8.38 -13.23 -5.80
C LEU A 373 9.85 -13.15 -6.22
N ALA A 374 10.68 -12.45 -5.45
CA ALA A 374 12.11 -12.44 -5.68
C ALA A 374 12.74 -13.66 -5.00
N TYR A 375 13.55 -14.40 -5.75
CA TYR A 375 14.19 -15.65 -5.33
C TYR A 375 15.69 -15.60 -5.62
N ASP A 376 16.43 -16.51 -5.00
CA ASP A 376 17.86 -16.75 -5.29
C ASP A 376 18.73 -15.49 -5.25
N ILE A 377 18.37 -14.56 -4.37
CA ILE A 377 19.11 -13.34 -4.13
C ILE A 377 20.42 -13.71 -3.42
N LYS A 378 21.51 -13.82 -4.21
CA LYS A 378 22.82 -14.34 -3.75
C LYS A 378 23.34 -13.59 -2.52
N SER A 379 23.28 -12.26 -2.54
CA SER A 379 23.68 -11.37 -1.44
C SER A 379 22.98 -11.69 -0.11
N LEU A 380 21.70 -12.09 -0.15
CA LEU A 380 20.96 -12.44 1.06
C LEU A 380 21.24 -13.87 1.53
N LYS A 381 21.64 -14.79 0.63
CA LYS A 381 21.95 -16.19 0.97
C LYS A 381 23.37 -16.36 1.53
N GLN A 382 24.28 -15.49 1.13
CA GLN A 382 25.66 -15.53 1.61
C GLN A 382 25.74 -15.18 3.10
N LYS A 383 26.71 -15.80 3.78
CA LYS A 383 27.08 -15.42 5.14
C LYS A 383 27.43 -13.94 5.18
N SER A 384 26.98 -13.27 6.23
CA SER A 384 27.23 -11.86 6.42
C SER A 384 28.73 -11.62 6.60
N PRO A 385 29.26 -10.48 6.13
CA PRO A 385 30.65 -10.12 6.36
C PRO A 385 30.96 -9.98 7.86
N ALA A 386 32.26 -9.97 8.19
CA ALA A 386 32.71 -9.77 9.57
C ALA A 386 32.14 -8.47 10.16
N GLY A 387 31.59 -8.55 11.37
CA GLY A 387 30.88 -7.45 12.05
C GLY A 387 29.36 -7.37 11.76
N PHE A 388 28.85 -8.16 10.81
CA PHE A 388 27.41 -8.23 10.47
C PHE A 388 26.80 -9.61 10.73
N GLU A 389 27.48 -10.50 11.45
CA GLU A 389 27.06 -11.88 11.72
C GLU A 389 25.73 -11.98 12.46
N TRP A 390 25.35 -10.92 13.19
CA TRP A 390 24.05 -10.83 13.87
C TRP A 390 22.87 -10.97 12.90
N GLN A 391 23.05 -10.57 11.63
CA GLN A 391 22.01 -10.69 10.61
C GLN A 391 21.68 -12.17 10.32
N ASP A 392 22.68 -13.05 10.35
CA ASP A 392 22.47 -14.49 10.17
C ASP A 392 21.88 -15.12 11.44
N LYS A 393 22.33 -14.69 12.63
CA LYS A 393 21.72 -15.11 13.91
C LYS A 393 20.22 -14.78 13.98
N ALA A 394 19.82 -13.62 13.45
CA ALA A 394 18.42 -13.23 13.37
C ALA A 394 17.61 -14.20 12.48
N VAL A 395 18.14 -14.56 11.32
CA VAL A 395 17.54 -15.56 10.42
C VAL A 395 17.43 -16.92 11.11
N ASP A 396 18.49 -17.37 11.79
CA ASP A 396 18.52 -18.65 12.49
C ASP A 396 17.53 -18.71 13.67
N GLY A 397 17.31 -17.59 14.36
CA GLY A 397 16.32 -17.51 15.44
C GLY A 397 14.89 -17.60 14.93
N ILE A 398 14.59 -16.95 13.81
CA ILE A 398 13.28 -17.06 13.14
C ILE A 398 13.06 -18.49 12.63
N ALA A 399 14.08 -19.11 12.03
CA ALA A 399 14.01 -20.49 11.56
C ALA A 399 13.73 -21.46 12.72
N ARG A 400 14.43 -21.31 13.85
CA ARG A 400 14.19 -22.11 15.06
C ARG A 400 12.76 -21.99 15.58
N PHE A 401 12.22 -20.76 15.64
CA PHE A 401 10.83 -20.55 16.04
C PHE A 401 9.87 -21.26 15.08
N LYS A 402 10.06 -21.11 13.76
CA LYS A 402 9.23 -21.79 12.76
C LYS A 402 9.26 -23.31 12.88
N SER A 403 10.42 -23.90 13.17
CA SER A 403 10.56 -25.35 13.39
C SER A 403 9.88 -25.82 14.69
N GLN A 404 9.98 -25.04 15.77
CA GLN A 404 9.34 -25.36 17.04
C GLN A 404 7.81 -25.32 16.93
N TYR A 405 7.27 -24.42 16.11
CA TYR A 405 5.83 -24.19 15.96
C TYR A 405 5.31 -24.60 14.58
N GLU A 406 5.81 -25.72 14.03
CA GLU A 406 5.45 -26.19 12.70
C GLU A 406 3.95 -26.46 12.56
N ALA A 407 3.28 -26.94 13.62
CA ALA A 407 1.83 -27.13 13.65
C ALA A 407 1.03 -25.83 13.44
N LEU A 408 1.57 -24.68 13.85
CA LEU A 408 0.92 -23.37 13.62
C LEU A 408 1.06 -22.92 12.16
N ARG A 409 2.04 -23.45 11.43
CA ARG A 409 2.35 -23.04 10.05
C ARG A 409 1.28 -23.48 9.06
N GLU A 410 0.61 -24.61 9.30
CA GLU A 410 -0.40 -25.15 8.39
C GLU A 410 -1.66 -24.26 8.30
N GLN A 411 -2.08 -23.64 9.41
CA GLN A 411 -3.24 -22.73 9.44
C GLN A 411 -2.84 -21.24 9.42
N GLY A 412 -1.54 -20.93 9.62
CA GLY A 412 -0.99 -19.58 9.57
C GLY A 412 -1.12 -18.79 10.88
N TYR A 413 -0.12 -17.95 11.16
CA TYR A 413 -0.05 -17.06 12.32
C TYR A 413 0.66 -15.74 11.95
N GLY A 414 0.46 -14.70 12.76
CA GLY A 414 0.94 -13.35 12.47
C GLY A 414 2.40 -13.13 12.89
N TRP A 415 3.06 -12.14 12.29
CA TRP A 415 4.42 -11.74 12.68
C TRP A 415 4.50 -10.24 12.92
N PHE A 416 4.96 -9.88 14.12
CA PHE A 416 5.31 -8.52 14.48
C PHE A 416 6.78 -8.46 14.90
N VAL A 417 7.61 -7.82 14.09
CA VAL A 417 9.07 -7.79 14.29
C VAL A 417 9.53 -6.38 14.64
N VAL A 418 10.39 -6.28 15.65
CA VAL A 418 11.02 -5.03 16.07
C VAL A 418 12.53 -5.18 15.90
N ASN A 419 13.06 -4.57 14.84
CA ASN A 419 14.50 -4.50 14.60
C ASN A 419 15.06 -3.22 15.23
N MET A 420 15.79 -3.38 16.33
CA MET A 420 16.40 -2.32 17.14
C MET A 420 17.91 -2.24 16.98
N ALA A 421 18.48 -2.82 15.92
CA ALA A 421 19.93 -2.76 15.72
C ALA A 421 20.44 -1.30 15.62
N SER A 422 21.60 -1.04 16.22
CA SER A 422 22.18 0.31 16.29
C SER A 422 22.49 0.92 14.91
N THR A 423 22.56 2.25 14.84
CA THR A 423 22.88 2.98 13.60
C THR A 423 24.24 2.56 13.06
N GLY A 424 24.29 2.18 11.78
CA GLY A 424 25.49 1.68 11.12
C GLY A 424 25.70 0.16 11.21
N SER A 425 24.86 -0.58 11.94
CA SER A 425 24.98 -2.06 12.07
C SER A 425 24.45 -2.85 10.86
N GLY A 426 24.09 -2.18 9.77
CA GLY A 426 23.62 -2.85 8.54
C GLY A 426 22.13 -3.22 8.53
N LYS A 427 21.25 -2.44 9.19
CA LYS A 427 19.79 -2.67 9.26
C LYS A 427 19.14 -2.97 7.91
N THR A 428 19.53 -2.27 6.84
CA THR A 428 18.95 -2.44 5.50
C THR A 428 19.02 -3.87 4.97
N VAL A 429 20.19 -4.50 5.04
CA VAL A 429 20.38 -5.88 4.57
C VAL A 429 19.74 -6.86 5.54
N ALA A 430 19.84 -6.58 6.85
CA ALA A 430 19.18 -7.36 7.89
C ALA A 430 17.66 -7.43 7.67
N ASN A 431 17.01 -6.29 7.39
CA ASN A 431 15.59 -6.20 7.12
C ASN A 431 15.20 -7.14 5.97
N ALA A 432 15.93 -7.12 4.85
CA ALA A 432 15.67 -8.01 3.73
C ALA A 432 15.91 -9.50 4.06
N LYS A 433 16.97 -9.82 4.81
CA LYS A 433 17.25 -11.19 5.30
C LYS A 433 16.15 -11.72 6.22
N ILE A 434 15.68 -10.88 7.14
CA ILE A 434 14.57 -11.18 8.07
C ILE A 434 13.28 -11.41 7.28
N MET A 435 12.91 -10.50 6.38
CA MET A 435 11.70 -10.66 5.56
C MET A 435 11.72 -11.92 4.71
N ARG A 436 12.90 -12.28 4.16
CA ARG A 436 13.07 -13.57 3.49
C ARG A 436 12.88 -14.74 4.45
N ALA A 437 13.47 -14.69 5.65
CA ALA A 437 13.30 -15.75 6.64
C ALA A 437 11.84 -15.88 7.10
N LEU A 438 11.07 -14.78 7.09
CA LEU A 438 9.65 -14.75 7.43
C LEU A 438 8.75 -15.31 6.32
N SER A 439 9.17 -15.33 5.06
CA SER A 439 8.37 -15.86 3.94
C SER A 439 7.94 -17.31 4.17
N ASP A 440 6.88 -17.75 3.51
CA ASP A 440 6.29 -19.06 3.80
C ASP A 440 7.23 -20.20 3.39
N ASP A 441 8.08 -20.00 2.39
CA ASP A 441 9.15 -20.91 1.96
C ASP A 441 10.52 -20.59 2.60
N SER A 442 10.60 -19.57 3.45
CA SER A 442 11.83 -19.02 4.06
C SER A 442 12.93 -18.61 3.07
N ASN A 443 12.59 -18.47 1.78
CA ASN A 443 13.57 -18.27 0.69
C ASN A 443 13.12 -17.23 -0.35
N SER A 444 11.82 -16.91 -0.42
CA SER A 444 11.27 -15.86 -1.28
C SER A 444 11.21 -14.50 -0.58
N LEU A 445 11.08 -13.44 -1.38
CA LEU A 445 11.00 -12.08 -0.87
C LEU A 445 9.92 -11.30 -1.62
N ARG A 446 8.94 -10.79 -0.87
CA ARG A 446 7.94 -9.84 -1.35
C ARG A 446 7.43 -8.96 -0.22
N TYR A 447 7.79 -7.70 -0.28
CA TYR A 447 7.46 -6.75 0.78
C TYR A 447 7.47 -5.31 0.24
N ILE A 448 7.00 -4.41 1.09
CA ILE A 448 7.04 -2.98 0.92
C ILE A 448 8.07 -2.44 1.91
N LEU A 449 9.07 -1.74 1.40
CA LEU A 449 10.00 -0.95 2.20
C LEU A 449 9.47 0.49 2.25
N ALA A 450 8.78 0.81 3.33
CA ALA A 450 8.25 2.14 3.63
C ALA A 450 9.27 2.92 4.46
N LEU A 451 9.85 3.95 3.86
CA LEU A 451 10.91 4.77 4.47
C LEU A 451 10.31 5.98 5.19
N GLY A 452 10.86 6.32 6.36
CA GLY A 452 10.49 7.52 7.13
C GLY A 452 10.90 8.86 6.52
N LEU A 453 11.28 8.88 5.24
CA LEU A 453 11.70 10.09 4.54
C LEU A 453 10.50 10.80 3.91
N ARG A 454 10.47 12.14 3.95
CA ARG A 454 9.44 12.93 3.23
C ARG A 454 9.49 12.83 1.71
N THR A 455 10.63 12.41 1.13
CA THR A 455 10.80 12.30 -0.32
C THR A 455 11.81 11.22 -0.64
N LEU A 456 11.46 10.29 -1.53
CA LEU A 456 12.39 9.28 -2.01
C LEU A 456 13.01 9.71 -3.33
N THR A 457 14.35 9.76 -3.35
CA THR A 457 15.11 10.02 -4.58
C THR A 457 15.47 8.70 -5.28
N LEU A 458 15.58 8.73 -6.61
CA LEU A 458 16.01 7.58 -7.43
C LEU A 458 17.33 6.99 -6.93
N GLN A 459 18.26 7.83 -6.47
CA GLN A 459 19.53 7.38 -5.91
C GLN A 459 19.39 6.60 -4.61
N THR A 460 18.54 7.05 -3.69
CA THR A 460 18.29 6.32 -2.45
C THR A 460 17.68 4.98 -2.78
N GLY A 461 16.74 4.92 -3.72
CA GLY A 461 16.21 3.66 -4.25
C GLY A 461 17.28 2.75 -4.86
N ASN A 462 18.20 3.31 -5.66
CA ASN A 462 19.33 2.57 -6.22
C ASN A 462 20.30 2.04 -5.16
N GLU A 463 20.57 2.81 -4.11
CA GLU A 463 21.39 2.40 -2.98
C GLU A 463 20.79 1.17 -2.27
N TYR A 464 19.48 1.17 -2.03
CA TYR A 464 18.76 -0.01 -1.51
C TYR A 464 18.86 -1.19 -2.46
N ARG A 465 18.64 -0.95 -3.76
CA ARG A 465 18.75 -1.98 -4.81
C ARG A 465 20.13 -2.65 -4.81
N THR A 466 21.20 -1.85 -4.82
CA THR A 466 22.59 -2.35 -4.80
C THR A 466 22.92 -3.07 -3.48
N ARG A 467 22.56 -2.50 -2.32
CA ARG A 467 22.87 -3.10 -1.01
C ARG A 467 22.17 -4.43 -0.78
N ILE A 468 20.90 -4.53 -1.17
CA ILE A 468 20.14 -5.79 -1.04
C ILE A 468 20.56 -6.78 -2.13
N GLY A 469 21.11 -6.31 -3.25
CA GLY A 469 21.49 -7.13 -4.40
C GLY A 469 20.30 -7.51 -5.27
N LEU A 470 19.30 -6.62 -5.36
CA LEU A 470 18.12 -6.79 -6.21
C LEU A 470 18.36 -6.15 -7.57
N THR A 471 17.70 -6.67 -8.60
CA THR A 471 17.74 -6.09 -9.94
C THR A 471 16.58 -5.10 -10.16
N ASN A 472 16.63 -4.28 -11.21
CA ASN A 472 15.51 -3.41 -11.63
C ASN A 472 14.24 -4.21 -11.98
N ASP A 473 14.37 -5.52 -12.17
CA ASP A 473 13.25 -6.40 -12.44
C ASP A 473 12.50 -6.80 -11.15
N GLU A 474 13.19 -6.76 -10.01
CA GLU A 474 12.71 -7.25 -8.71
C GLU A 474 12.34 -6.12 -7.75
N LEU A 475 12.97 -4.95 -7.86
CA LEU A 475 12.72 -3.77 -7.02
C LEU A 475 12.22 -2.57 -7.83
N ALA A 476 11.00 -2.13 -7.53
CA ALA A 476 10.44 -0.87 -8.02
C ALA A 476 10.64 0.24 -6.98
N VAL A 477 10.98 1.46 -7.44
CA VAL A 477 11.16 2.63 -6.58
C VAL A 477 10.11 3.67 -6.93
N LEU A 478 9.29 4.08 -5.97
CA LEU A 478 8.35 5.18 -6.15
C LEU A 478 9.06 6.50 -5.85
N ILE A 479 9.17 7.37 -6.86
CA ILE A 479 9.96 8.60 -6.84
C ILE A 479 9.04 9.79 -6.60
N GLY A 480 9.47 10.68 -5.70
CA GLY A 480 8.78 11.92 -5.40
C GLY A 480 8.17 11.92 -4.01
N SER A 481 7.29 12.89 -3.79
CA SER A 481 6.57 13.11 -2.54
C SER A 481 5.16 13.57 -2.87
N ALA A 482 4.15 12.89 -2.33
CA ALA A 482 2.76 13.31 -2.41
C ALA A 482 2.58 14.72 -1.80
N ALA A 483 3.24 15.01 -0.67
CA ALA A 483 3.13 16.28 0.04
C ALA A 483 3.73 17.48 -0.72
N VAL A 484 4.85 17.29 -1.43
CA VAL A 484 5.45 18.36 -2.25
C VAL A 484 4.55 18.69 -3.45
N LYS A 485 3.93 17.66 -4.04
CA LYS A 485 3.00 17.84 -5.14
C LYS A 485 1.71 18.52 -4.68
N GLU A 486 1.17 18.14 -3.53
CA GLU A 486 -0.01 18.81 -2.96
C GLU A 486 0.24 20.27 -2.55
N LEU A 487 1.45 20.61 -2.06
CA LEU A 487 1.84 22.00 -1.80
C LEU A 487 1.96 22.81 -3.11
N TYR A 488 2.52 22.21 -4.15
CA TYR A 488 2.59 22.81 -5.48
C TYR A 488 1.18 22.98 -6.09
N ASP A 489 0.34 21.96 -5.99
CA ASP A 489 -1.03 21.99 -6.50
C ASP A 489 -1.89 23.00 -5.72
N LYS A 490 -1.70 23.14 -4.40
CA LYS A 490 -2.35 24.19 -3.59
C LYS A 490 -1.93 25.60 -4.00
N THR A 491 -0.65 25.81 -4.34
CA THR A 491 -0.16 27.12 -4.81
C THR A 491 -0.56 27.42 -6.25
N VAL A 492 -0.77 26.39 -7.08
CA VAL A 492 -1.25 26.53 -8.47
C VAL A 492 -2.78 26.70 -8.55
N ARG A 493 -3.55 26.14 -7.58
CA ARG A 493 -5.02 26.27 -7.48
C ARG A 493 -5.52 27.72 -7.34
N GLU A 494 -4.65 28.69 -7.10
CA GLU A 494 -5.01 30.11 -6.99
C GLU A 494 -5.08 30.84 -8.35
N LYS A 495 -4.83 30.19 -9.50
CA LYS A 495 -4.95 30.83 -10.83
C LYS A 495 -5.59 29.90 -11.88
N ASP A 496 -6.78 30.28 -12.34
CA ASP A 496 -7.55 29.81 -13.52
C ASP A 496 -7.36 28.34 -13.94
N GLN A 497 -8.19 27.43 -13.40
CA GLN A 497 -8.22 26.03 -13.82
C GLN A 497 -9.59 25.58 -14.38
N PRO A 498 -9.60 24.59 -15.30
CA PRO A 498 -10.82 23.90 -15.73
C PRO A 498 -11.53 23.23 -14.54
N PRO A 499 -12.86 23.02 -14.64
CA PRO A 499 -13.64 22.46 -13.56
C PRO A 499 -13.08 21.11 -13.09
N SER A 500 -13.10 20.89 -11.77
CA SER A 500 -12.60 19.66 -11.18
C SER A 500 -13.45 18.44 -11.60
N PHE A 501 -12.88 17.23 -11.56
CA PHE A 501 -13.65 16.00 -11.83
C PHE A 501 -14.86 15.85 -10.90
N GLU A 502 -14.78 16.42 -9.70
CA GLU A 502 -15.88 16.48 -8.71
C GLU A 502 -16.99 17.43 -9.16
N GLU A 503 -16.65 18.60 -9.70
CA GLU A 503 -17.63 19.53 -10.29
C GLU A 503 -18.34 18.91 -11.49
N LEU A 504 -17.67 18.05 -12.24
CA LEU A 504 -18.21 17.34 -13.40
C LEU A 504 -18.92 16.01 -13.07
N GLY A 505 -19.00 15.59 -11.79
CA GLY A 505 -19.59 14.31 -11.39
C GLY A 505 -18.89 13.09 -11.99
N SER A 506 -17.58 13.21 -12.23
CA SER A 506 -16.71 12.23 -12.87
C SER A 506 -15.49 11.93 -11.99
N GLU A 507 -15.66 11.91 -10.66
CA GLU A 507 -14.60 11.66 -9.67
C GLU A 507 -13.81 10.37 -9.95
N SER A 508 -14.48 9.36 -10.49
CA SER A 508 -13.90 8.07 -10.83
C SER A 508 -12.92 8.10 -12.02
N LEU A 509 -12.71 9.27 -12.65
CA LEU A 509 -11.66 9.47 -13.65
C LEU A 509 -10.32 9.95 -13.06
N GLU A 510 -10.27 10.27 -11.76
CA GLU A 510 -9.04 10.70 -11.09
C GLU A 510 -7.92 9.65 -11.24
N GLN A 511 -6.68 10.10 -11.42
CA GLN A 511 -5.54 9.22 -11.57
C GLN A 511 -5.19 8.52 -10.24
N LEU A 512 -5.09 7.19 -10.25
CA LEU A 512 -4.85 6.38 -9.05
C LEU A 512 -3.44 6.54 -8.45
N LEU A 513 -2.43 6.80 -9.29
CA LEU A 513 -1.04 7.04 -8.88
C LEU A 513 -0.48 8.21 -9.69
N ALA A 514 -0.20 9.31 -9.02
CA ALA A 514 0.23 10.56 -9.67
C ALA A 514 1.77 10.67 -9.75
N GLU A 515 2.49 9.93 -8.91
CA GLU A 515 3.94 9.90 -8.74
C GLU A 515 4.60 8.96 -9.75
N ASP A 516 5.88 9.20 -10.06
CA ASP A 516 6.63 8.39 -11.00
C ASP A 516 7.22 7.14 -10.36
N LEU A 517 7.28 6.07 -11.16
CA LEU A 517 7.74 4.76 -10.73
C LEU A 517 8.96 4.39 -11.57
N ASP A 518 10.10 4.18 -10.93
CA ASP A 518 11.30 3.62 -11.57
C ASP A 518 11.23 2.09 -11.57
N TYR A 519 11.11 1.54 -12.77
CA TYR A 519 11.13 0.11 -13.07
C TYR A 519 11.68 -0.09 -14.49
N ARG A 520 12.24 -1.28 -14.77
CA ARG A 520 12.61 -1.67 -16.14
C ARG A 520 11.39 -2.19 -16.92
N ASP A 521 11.24 -3.51 -16.99
CA ASP A 521 10.24 -4.18 -17.80
C ASP A 521 9.23 -4.90 -16.90
N MET A 522 7.98 -4.95 -17.37
CA MET A 522 6.92 -5.70 -16.72
C MET A 522 6.85 -7.14 -17.24
N PRO A 523 6.85 -8.16 -16.36
CA PRO A 523 6.51 -9.52 -16.77
C PRO A 523 5.04 -9.59 -17.22
N SER A 524 4.69 -10.56 -18.06
CA SER A 524 3.29 -10.76 -18.45
C SER A 524 2.45 -11.19 -17.24
N ALA A 525 1.62 -10.28 -16.72
CA ALA A 525 0.67 -10.54 -15.65
C ALA A 525 -0.76 -10.41 -16.19
N GLU A 526 -1.18 -11.33 -17.06
CA GLU A 526 -2.47 -11.30 -17.78
C GLU A 526 -3.67 -11.17 -16.82
N PHE A 527 -3.58 -11.68 -15.59
CA PHE A 527 -4.67 -11.55 -14.62
C PHE A 527 -4.89 -10.12 -14.11
N LEU A 528 -3.85 -9.28 -14.13
CA LEU A 528 -3.96 -7.87 -13.78
C LEU A 528 -4.58 -7.03 -14.91
N ASP A 529 -4.74 -7.60 -16.12
CA ASP A 529 -5.41 -6.91 -17.24
C ASP A 529 -6.87 -6.61 -16.93
N VAL A 530 -7.49 -7.37 -16.04
CA VAL A 530 -8.84 -7.11 -15.55
C VAL A 530 -8.89 -5.81 -14.77
N LEU A 531 -7.83 -5.38 -14.09
CA LEU A 531 -7.89 -4.26 -13.15
C LEU A 531 -7.84 -2.89 -13.84
N PHE A 532 -7.22 -2.81 -15.02
CA PHE A 532 -6.92 -1.55 -15.66
C PHE A 532 -7.36 -1.54 -17.13
N PRO A 533 -7.97 -0.44 -17.59
CA PRO A 533 -8.53 -0.34 -18.93
C PRO A 533 -7.41 -0.34 -19.99
N LYS A 534 -7.69 -0.94 -21.15
CA LYS A 534 -6.71 -1.07 -22.25
C LYS A 534 -6.47 0.24 -23.02
N ASN A 535 -7.31 1.24 -22.84
CA ASN A 535 -7.23 2.54 -23.51
C ASN A 535 -6.06 3.43 -23.04
N LYS A 536 -5.47 3.15 -21.86
CA LYS A 536 -4.31 3.86 -21.31
C LYS A 536 -3.16 2.90 -21.01
N PRO A 537 -2.50 2.29 -22.03
CA PRO A 537 -1.57 1.18 -21.84
C PRO A 537 -0.36 1.55 -20.98
N LYS A 538 0.23 2.74 -21.17
CA LYS A 538 1.40 3.19 -20.36
C LYS A 538 1.07 3.34 -18.88
N LEU A 539 -0.10 3.90 -18.56
CA LEU A 539 -0.56 4.09 -17.18
C LEU A 539 -0.92 2.74 -16.54
N ALA A 540 -1.60 1.87 -17.28
CA ALA A 540 -1.91 0.52 -16.84
C ALA A 540 -0.63 -0.28 -16.54
N GLU A 541 0.41 -0.16 -17.38
CA GLU A 541 1.69 -0.80 -17.15
C GLU A 541 2.37 -0.30 -15.87
N LYS A 542 2.36 1.02 -15.63
CA LYS A 542 2.86 1.63 -14.38
C LYS A 542 2.13 1.11 -13.15
N HIS A 543 0.80 1.03 -13.17
CA HIS A 543 0.02 0.50 -12.06
C HIS A 543 0.26 -1.00 -11.85
N LYS A 544 0.38 -1.78 -12.92
CA LYS A 544 0.77 -3.19 -12.83
C LYS A 544 2.17 -3.36 -12.26
N ALA A 545 3.12 -2.50 -12.60
CA ALA A 545 4.47 -2.52 -12.02
C ALA A 545 4.46 -2.25 -10.53
N PHE A 546 3.70 -1.25 -10.08
CA PHE A 546 3.51 -0.97 -8.66
C PHE A 546 3.01 -2.21 -7.90
N LEU A 547 2.05 -2.94 -8.47
CA LEU A 547 1.46 -4.11 -7.83
C LEU A 547 2.34 -5.37 -7.96
N TYR A 548 2.84 -5.68 -9.15
CA TYR A 548 3.39 -7.00 -9.45
C TYR A 548 4.82 -7.19 -8.95
N LYS A 549 5.64 -6.12 -8.95
CA LYS A 549 7.08 -6.20 -8.60
C LYS A 549 7.28 -6.75 -7.19
N PRO A 550 8.21 -7.69 -6.94
CA PRO A 550 8.36 -8.32 -5.64
C PRO A 550 8.64 -7.33 -4.50
N VAL A 551 9.57 -6.40 -4.69
CA VAL A 551 9.93 -5.40 -3.67
C VAL A 551 9.53 -4.01 -4.15
N LEU A 552 8.86 -3.25 -3.30
CA LEU A 552 8.52 -1.85 -3.54
C LEU A 552 9.23 -0.99 -2.51
N ALA A 553 10.11 -0.09 -2.95
CA ALA A 553 10.69 0.95 -2.11
C ALA A 553 9.92 2.26 -2.30
N CYS A 554 9.39 2.81 -1.20
CA CYS A 554 8.59 4.03 -1.21
C CYS A 554 8.75 4.77 0.14
N THR A 555 8.30 6.02 0.20
CA THR A 555 8.09 6.67 1.51
C THR A 555 6.81 6.15 2.17
N ILE A 556 6.71 6.27 3.50
CA ILE A 556 5.50 5.86 4.22
C ILE A 556 4.25 6.60 3.72
N ASP A 557 4.37 7.88 3.32
CA ASP A 557 3.28 8.71 2.81
C ASP A 557 2.55 8.07 1.62
N HIS A 558 3.26 7.31 0.78
CA HIS A 558 2.66 6.67 -0.38
C HIS A 558 1.76 5.50 -0.01
N ILE A 559 2.06 4.79 1.08
CA ILE A 559 1.32 3.59 1.49
C ILE A 559 0.28 3.93 2.56
N ILE A 560 0.49 4.99 3.34
CA ILE A 560 -0.48 5.50 4.31
C ILE A 560 -1.79 5.94 3.63
N ALA A 561 -1.74 6.28 2.35
CA ALA A 561 -2.92 6.50 1.52
C ALA A 561 -3.92 5.33 1.54
N ALA A 562 -3.49 4.11 1.88
CA ALA A 562 -4.39 2.97 2.11
C ALA A 562 -5.44 3.22 3.22
N THR A 563 -5.12 4.05 4.21
CA THR A 563 -6.00 4.36 5.36
C THR A 563 -6.41 5.82 5.43
N GLU A 564 -5.56 6.75 4.98
CA GLU A 564 -5.76 8.20 5.15
C GLU A 564 -6.47 8.88 3.98
N THR A 565 -6.69 8.18 2.88
CA THR A 565 -7.41 8.75 1.74
C THR A 565 -8.90 8.90 2.07
N LEU A 566 -9.32 10.14 2.32
CA LEU A 566 -10.73 10.45 2.59
C LEU A 566 -11.58 10.56 1.32
N ARG A 567 -10.97 10.91 0.18
CA ARG A 567 -11.66 11.18 -1.10
C ARG A 567 -10.88 10.60 -2.27
N GLY A 568 -11.59 10.13 -3.29
CA GLY A 568 -11.01 9.66 -4.55
C GLY A 568 -10.37 8.27 -4.48
N GLY A 569 -9.74 7.88 -5.58
CA GLY A 569 -9.23 6.53 -5.83
C GLY A 569 -7.83 6.23 -5.30
N LYS A 570 -7.13 7.19 -4.67
CA LYS A 570 -5.71 7.06 -4.30
C LYS A 570 -5.41 5.89 -3.34
N TYR A 571 -6.37 5.43 -2.56
CA TYR A 571 -6.21 4.28 -1.66
C TYR A 571 -6.17 2.92 -2.39
N ILE A 572 -6.70 2.83 -3.62
CA ILE A 572 -6.93 1.54 -4.31
C ILE A 572 -5.62 0.78 -4.53
N LEU A 573 -4.60 1.45 -5.07
CA LEU A 573 -3.32 0.81 -5.36
C LEU A 573 -2.56 0.41 -4.08
N PRO A 574 -2.39 1.28 -3.07
CA PRO A 574 -1.82 0.90 -1.77
C PRO A 574 -2.52 -0.30 -1.12
N CYS A 575 -3.85 -0.36 -1.12
CA CYS A 575 -4.61 -1.49 -0.57
C CYS A 575 -4.34 -2.79 -1.34
N LEU A 576 -4.34 -2.76 -2.68
CA LEU A 576 -3.99 -3.91 -3.52
C LEU A 576 -2.54 -4.36 -3.31
N ARG A 577 -1.62 -3.42 -3.07
CA ARG A 577 -0.22 -3.73 -2.77
C ARG A 577 -0.08 -4.45 -1.42
N LEU A 578 -0.75 -3.93 -0.39
CA LEU A 578 -0.79 -4.54 0.95
C LEU A 578 -1.46 -5.91 0.96
N LEU A 579 -2.44 -6.17 0.10
CA LEU A 579 -3.07 -7.50 0.01
C LEU A 579 -2.08 -8.65 -0.31
N SER A 580 -0.94 -8.32 -0.92
CA SER A 580 0.02 -9.31 -1.42
C SER A 580 1.44 -9.15 -0.88
N SER A 581 1.73 -8.12 -0.08
CA SER A 581 3.10 -7.78 0.31
C SER A 581 3.19 -7.52 1.80
N ASP A 582 4.20 -8.07 2.45
CA ASP A 582 4.50 -7.74 3.84
C ASP A 582 5.03 -6.30 3.97
N LEU A 583 4.99 -5.73 5.18
CA LEU A 583 5.29 -4.32 5.41
C LEU A 583 6.52 -4.13 6.31
N VAL A 584 7.50 -3.38 5.82
CA VAL A 584 8.66 -2.92 6.59
C VAL A 584 8.61 -1.41 6.70
N ILE A 585 8.61 -0.91 7.93
CA ILE A 585 8.67 0.53 8.23
C ILE A 585 10.06 0.85 8.78
N ASP A 586 10.85 1.57 8.00
CA ASP A 586 12.22 1.97 8.33
C ASP A 586 12.22 3.39 8.92
N GLU A 587 12.94 3.58 10.02
CA GLU A 587 13.04 4.84 10.79
C GLU A 587 11.66 5.38 11.21
N VAL A 588 10.84 4.53 11.84
CA VAL A 588 9.47 4.86 12.28
C VAL A 588 9.41 5.94 13.38
N ASP A 589 10.52 6.15 14.08
CA ASP A 589 10.71 7.14 15.14
C ASP A 589 10.96 8.56 14.61
N ASP A 590 11.14 8.75 13.31
CA ASP A 590 11.20 10.08 12.69
C ASP A 590 9.83 10.80 12.65
N PHE A 591 8.75 10.13 13.05
CA PHE A 591 7.38 10.66 13.08
C PHE A 591 6.92 10.96 14.51
N ASP A 592 6.07 11.98 14.64
CA ASP A 592 5.50 12.40 15.92
C ASP A 592 3.99 12.69 15.85
N GLY A 593 3.39 12.91 17.02
CA GLY A 593 2.01 13.35 17.16
C GLY A 593 0.98 12.51 16.38
N THR A 594 0.29 13.16 15.45
CA THR A 594 -0.81 12.57 14.67
C THR A 594 -0.33 11.54 13.64
N ASP A 595 0.93 11.63 13.18
CA ASP A 595 1.46 10.76 12.14
C ASP A 595 1.61 9.33 12.66
N LEU A 596 2.02 9.16 13.92
CA LEU A 596 2.10 7.86 14.58
C LEU A 596 0.73 7.15 14.63
N ILE A 597 -0.36 7.91 14.76
CA ILE A 597 -1.72 7.35 14.77
C ILE A 597 -2.09 6.84 13.37
N ALA A 598 -1.74 7.59 12.32
CA ALA A 598 -1.94 7.16 10.93
C ALA A 598 -1.12 5.90 10.60
N ILE A 599 0.12 5.82 11.08
CA ILE A 599 0.96 4.63 10.96
C ILE A 599 0.34 3.44 11.70
N GLY A 600 -0.21 3.67 12.89
CA GLY A 600 -0.95 2.65 13.64
C GLY A 600 -2.17 2.11 12.86
N ARG A 601 -2.92 2.97 12.17
CA ARG A 601 -4.02 2.54 11.27
C ARG A 601 -3.51 1.69 10.11
N LEU A 602 -2.38 2.07 9.51
CA LEU A 602 -1.73 1.29 8.46
C LEU A 602 -1.27 -0.10 8.96
N ILE A 603 -0.66 -0.18 10.14
CA ILE A 603 -0.23 -1.44 10.77
C ILE A 603 -1.45 -2.32 11.09
N HIS A 604 -2.53 -1.73 11.60
CA HIS A 604 -3.80 -2.43 11.80
C HIS A 604 -4.35 -2.98 10.47
N LEU A 605 -4.34 -2.20 9.39
CA LEU A 605 -4.75 -2.66 8.07
C LEU A 605 -3.86 -3.81 7.56
N ALA A 606 -2.54 -3.72 7.74
CA ALA A 606 -1.61 -4.79 7.36
C ALA A 606 -1.93 -6.10 8.11
N GLY A 607 -2.16 -6.03 9.42
CA GLY A 607 -2.61 -7.17 10.22
C GLY A 607 -3.96 -7.73 9.75
N MET A 608 -4.92 -6.84 9.45
CA MET A 608 -6.25 -7.18 8.93
C MET A 608 -6.19 -7.93 7.58
N LEU A 609 -5.22 -7.59 6.72
CA LEU A 609 -4.99 -8.26 5.43
C LEU A 609 -4.08 -9.49 5.53
N GLY A 610 -3.70 -9.89 6.75
CA GLY A 610 -2.88 -11.07 7.02
C GLY A 610 -1.42 -10.91 6.64
N ARG A 611 -0.91 -9.68 6.64
CA ARG A 611 0.49 -9.38 6.31
C ARG A 611 1.36 -9.35 7.55
N LYS A 612 2.64 -9.64 7.36
CA LYS A 612 3.67 -9.57 8.40
C LYS A 612 4.18 -8.13 8.47
N VAL A 613 4.44 -7.62 9.67
CA VAL A 613 4.91 -6.25 9.90
C VAL A 613 6.25 -6.26 10.61
N MET A 614 7.19 -5.46 10.12
CA MET A 614 8.45 -5.17 10.79
C MET A 614 8.64 -3.67 10.93
N ILE A 615 8.88 -3.21 12.16
CA ILE A 615 9.35 -1.84 12.43
C ILE A 615 10.87 -1.90 12.67
N SER A 616 11.61 -1.00 12.02
CA SER A 616 13.07 -0.98 12.04
C SER A 616 13.57 0.40 12.42
N SER A 617 14.13 0.54 13.62
CA SER A 617 14.74 1.78 14.09
C SER A 617 15.59 1.52 15.33
N ALA A 618 16.67 2.29 15.48
CA ALA A 618 17.57 2.16 16.62
C ALA A 618 16.99 2.75 17.92
N THR A 619 16.01 3.66 17.84
CA THR A 619 15.54 4.46 18.99
C THR A 619 14.05 4.32 19.31
N ILE A 620 13.44 3.20 18.90
CA ILE A 620 12.02 2.88 19.15
C ILE A 620 11.71 2.95 20.66
N PRO A 621 10.83 3.86 21.12
CA PRO A 621 10.39 3.89 22.51
C PRO A 621 9.53 2.67 22.87
N PRO A 622 9.56 2.18 24.12
CA PRO A 622 8.75 1.04 24.56
C PRO A 622 7.25 1.21 24.29
N ASN A 623 6.72 2.41 24.61
CA ASN A 623 5.30 2.73 24.43
C ASN A 623 4.90 2.70 22.94
N LEU A 624 5.83 3.06 22.04
CA LEU A 624 5.58 3.04 20.60
C LEU A 624 5.51 1.60 20.09
N ALA A 625 6.47 0.77 20.47
CA ALA A 625 6.50 -0.65 20.10
C ALA A 625 5.25 -1.38 20.60
N GLU A 626 4.83 -1.12 21.84
CA GLU A 626 3.61 -1.68 22.43
C GLU A 626 2.35 -1.19 21.70
N GLY A 627 2.23 0.11 21.45
CA GLY A 627 1.08 0.68 20.74
C GLY A 627 0.93 0.06 19.36
N PHE A 628 2.02 -0.05 18.60
CA PHE A 628 2.00 -0.68 17.29
C PHE A 628 1.71 -2.18 17.34
N PHE A 629 2.27 -2.91 18.30
CA PHE A 629 1.91 -4.31 18.50
C PHE A 629 0.41 -4.47 18.78
N ASN A 630 -0.16 -3.61 19.64
CA ASN A 630 -1.59 -3.66 19.94
C ASN A 630 -2.46 -3.40 18.70
N THR A 631 -2.09 -2.41 17.87
CA THR A 631 -2.79 -2.16 16.59
C THR A 631 -2.65 -3.32 15.62
N TYR A 632 -1.47 -3.92 15.50
CA TYR A 632 -1.22 -5.07 14.63
C TYR A 632 -2.06 -6.27 15.05
N GLN A 633 -2.05 -6.62 16.34
CA GLN A 633 -2.77 -7.76 16.85
C GLN A 633 -4.28 -7.57 16.69
N ALA A 634 -4.81 -6.36 16.91
CA ALA A 634 -6.23 -6.07 16.70
C ALA A 634 -6.64 -6.32 15.23
N GLY A 635 -5.78 -5.94 14.27
CA GLY A 635 -5.97 -6.27 12.86
C GLY A 635 -5.85 -7.77 12.59
N TRP A 636 -4.80 -8.41 13.10
CA TRP A 636 -4.55 -9.84 12.93
C TRP A 636 -5.70 -10.70 13.47
N ARG A 637 -6.31 -10.31 14.58
CA ARG A 637 -7.48 -10.98 15.14
C ARG A 637 -8.65 -11.06 14.16
N LEU A 638 -8.91 -9.97 13.42
CA LEU A 638 -9.94 -9.97 12.38
C LEU A 638 -9.55 -10.89 11.22
N HIS A 639 -8.27 -10.90 10.85
CA HIS A 639 -7.76 -11.82 9.84
C HIS A 639 -7.93 -13.28 10.24
N SER A 640 -7.59 -13.62 11.49
CA SER A 640 -7.71 -14.99 12.01
C SER A 640 -9.14 -15.51 11.95
N TYR A 641 -10.15 -14.69 12.28
CA TYR A 641 -11.55 -15.10 12.13
C TYR A 641 -12.00 -15.19 10.68
N PHE A 642 -11.50 -14.31 9.80
CA PHE A 642 -11.87 -14.32 8.38
C PHE A 642 -11.28 -15.49 7.60
N LYS A 643 -10.09 -15.96 7.98
CA LYS A 643 -9.34 -17.02 7.29
C LYS A 643 -9.24 -18.33 8.07
N ASN A 644 -9.86 -18.40 9.26
CA ASN A 644 -9.68 -19.50 10.23
C ASN A 644 -8.18 -19.77 10.53
N ALA A 645 -7.39 -18.70 10.68
CA ALA A 645 -5.99 -18.78 11.07
C ALA A 645 -5.85 -18.72 12.61
N TYR A 646 -4.67 -19.01 13.14
CA TYR A 646 -4.42 -18.87 14.58
C TYR A 646 -4.40 -17.39 14.98
N VAL A 647 -5.05 -17.06 16.11
CA VAL A 647 -5.07 -15.71 16.70
C VAL A 647 -3.66 -15.28 17.18
N THR A 648 -2.80 -16.27 17.39
CA THR A 648 -1.42 -16.12 17.82
C THR A 648 -0.60 -15.19 16.94
N VAL A 649 0.18 -14.31 17.57
CA VAL A 649 1.19 -13.48 16.91
C VAL A 649 2.57 -13.85 17.43
N ALA A 650 3.48 -14.18 16.52
CA ALA A 650 4.90 -14.33 16.80
C ALA A 650 5.56 -12.95 16.86
N CYS A 651 6.17 -12.64 18.01
CA CYS A 651 6.94 -11.42 18.21
C CYS A 651 8.43 -11.73 18.12
N ALA A 652 9.18 -10.91 17.40
CA ALA A 652 10.64 -11.00 17.36
C ALA A 652 11.28 -9.65 17.66
N TRP A 653 12.18 -9.62 18.64
CA TRP A 653 13.05 -8.47 18.93
C TRP A 653 14.47 -8.82 18.50
N ILE A 654 15.06 -7.95 17.69
CA ILE A 654 16.33 -8.22 17.02
C ILE A 654 17.25 -7.02 17.20
N ASP A 655 18.51 -7.28 17.52
CA ASP A 655 19.57 -6.29 17.47
C ASP A 655 20.94 -6.89 17.10
N GLU A 656 22.00 -6.09 17.17
CA GLU A 656 23.35 -6.54 16.84
C GLU A 656 23.93 -7.60 17.79
N PHE A 657 23.31 -7.83 18.96
CA PHE A 657 23.77 -8.79 19.96
C PHE A 657 23.02 -10.12 19.88
N GLY A 658 21.75 -10.11 19.48
CA GLY A 658 20.97 -11.32 19.33
C GLY A 658 19.51 -11.11 18.94
N ILE A 659 18.75 -12.21 19.10
CA ILE A 659 17.32 -12.28 18.81
C ILE A 659 16.59 -12.91 20.00
N GLN A 660 15.41 -12.38 20.31
CA GLN A 660 14.43 -13.02 21.18
C GLN A 660 13.13 -13.17 20.41
N THR A 661 12.58 -14.39 20.39
CA THR A 661 11.28 -14.70 19.81
C THR A 661 10.34 -15.17 20.91
N GLU A 662 9.10 -14.69 20.91
CA GLU A 662 8.07 -15.08 21.86
C GLU A 662 6.72 -15.22 21.14
N GLN A 663 5.91 -16.16 21.61
CA GLN A 663 4.53 -16.29 21.20
C GLN A 663 3.66 -15.39 22.08
N VAL A 664 2.75 -14.61 21.47
CA VAL A 664 1.72 -13.87 22.21
C VAL A 664 0.35 -14.30 21.72
N ASP A 665 -0.38 -15.02 22.56
CA ASP A 665 -1.60 -15.76 22.25
C ASP A 665 -2.74 -15.46 23.23
N ASN A 666 -2.88 -14.18 23.63
CA ASN A 666 -3.96 -13.79 24.53
C ASN A 666 -5.04 -12.92 23.83
N PRO A 667 -6.32 -13.34 23.85
CA PRO A 667 -7.42 -12.56 23.30
C PRO A 667 -7.71 -11.29 24.09
N GLU A 668 -7.42 -11.26 25.40
CA GLU A 668 -7.65 -10.13 26.28
C GLU A 668 -6.59 -9.05 26.11
N SER A 669 -7.05 -7.81 25.91
CA SER A 669 -6.16 -6.69 25.57
C SER A 669 -5.13 -6.39 26.66
N GLU A 670 -5.53 -6.36 27.92
CA GLU A 670 -4.63 -5.97 29.03
C GLU A 670 -3.55 -7.02 29.28
N ASN A 671 -3.94 -8.28 29.41
CA ASN A 671 -3.00 -9.38 29.64
C ASN A 671 -2.04 -9.56 28.46
N ARG A 672 -2.53 -9.40 27.23
CA ARG A 672 -1.69 -9.36 26.03
C ARG A 672 -0.64 -8.24 26.08
N CYS A 673 -1.04 -7.02 26.41
CA CYS A 673 -0.11 -5.89 26.48
C CYS A 673 0.96 -6.13 27.56
N ARG A 674 0.57 -6.67 28.72
CA ARG A 674 1.51 -7.05 29.79
C ARG A 674 2.52 -8.11 29.34
N LEU A 675 2.08 -9.15 28.63
CA LEU A 675 2.98 -10.18 28.09
C LEU A 675 4.01 -9.57 27.14
N TYR A 676 3.55 -8.73 26.20
CA TYR A 676 4.43 -8.03 25.27
C TYR A 676 5.41 -7.09 25.99
N GLN A 677 4.92 -6.28 26.93
CA GLN A 677 5.73 -5.36 27.73
C GLN A 677 6.84 -6.10 28.50
N ASN A 678 6.51 -7.24 29.12
CA ASN A 678 7.48 -8.04 29.87
C ASN A 678 8.57 -8.61 28.96
N ALA A 679 8.19 -9.16 27.80
CA ALA A 679 9.13 -9.65 26.81
C ALA A 679 10.02 -8.53 26.25
N HIS A 680 9.43 -7.39 25.91
CA HIS A 680 10.14 -6.21 25.43
C HIS A 680 11.13 -5.68 26.49
N ARG A 681 10.71 -5.53 27.75
CA ARG A 681 11.58 -5.07 28.85
C ARG A 681 12.74 -6.03 29.09
N LYS A 682 12.50 -7.34 29.02
CA LYS A 682 13.55 -8.38 29.14
C LYS A 682 14.59 -8.26 28.02
N PHE A 683 14.15 -8.04 26.78
CA PHE A 683 15.05 -7.81 25.65
C PHE A 683 15.86 -6.52 25.81
N ILE A 684 15.20 -5.40 26.11
CA ILE A 684 15.85 -4.10 26.32
C ILE A 684 16.86 -4.15 27.47
N GLY A 685 16.56 -4.83 28.58
CA GLY A 685 17.50 -4.99 29.69
C GLY A 685 18.81 -5.66 29.26
N LYS A 686 18.72 -6.73 28.44
CA LYS A 686 19.91 -7.38 27.85
C LYS A 686 20.66 -6.47 26.89
N ARG A 687 19.92 -5.74 26.04
CA ARG A 687 20.49 -4.78 25.08
C ARG A 687 21.27 -3.67 25.79
N VAL A 688 20.68 -3.04 26.81
CA VAL A 688 21.34 -1.97 27.58
C VAL A 688 22.62 -2.47 28.24
N ALA A 689 22.59 -3.65 28.86
CA ALA A 689 23.78 -4.25 29.49
C ALA A 689 24.92 -4.52 28.49
N ASN A 690 24.60 -4.84 27.23
CA ASN A 690 25.59 -5.02 26.17
C ASN A 690 26.08 -3.69 25.59
N LEU A 691 25.21 -2.70 25.43
CA LEU A 691 25.57 -1.37 24.94
C LEU A 691 26.52 -0.64 25.92
N GLN A 692 26.32 -0.80 27.23
CA GLN A 692 27.21 -0.23 28.25
C GLN A 692 28.64 -0.78 28.19
N LYS A 693 28.83 -1.97 27.61
CA LYS A 693 30.15 -2.60 27.43
C LYS A 693 30.85 -2.18 26.14
N GLN A 694 30.14 -1.50 25.22
CA GLN A 694 30.74 -1.08 23.96
C GLN A 694 31.74 0.06 24.17
N MET A 695 32.80 0.07 23.35
CA MET A 695 33.77 1.15 23.35
C MET A 695 33.12 2.48 22.98
N VAL A 696 33.38 3.51 23.79
CA VAL A 696 32.86 4.86 23.57
C VAL A 696 33.53 5.47 22.34
N LYS A 697 32.77 5.64 21.25
CA LYS A 697 33.25 6.23 19.99
C LYS A 697 32.98 7.73 19.86
N ARG A 698 32.11 8.29 20.71
CA ARG A 698 31.65 9.68 20.63
C ARG A 698 31.56 10.26 22.03
N LYS A 699 32.01 11.51 22.20
CA LYS A 699 31.88 12.28 23.45
C LYS A 699 31.14 13.57 23.13
N ALA A 700 30.00 13.79 23.79
CA ALA A 700 29.25 15.02 23.63
C ALA A 700 29.92 16.15 24.42
N MET A 701 29.96 17.34 23.82
CA MET A 701 30.39 18.58 24.47
C MET A 701 29.26 19.59 24.35
N ILE A 702 28.84 20.17 25.48
CA ILE A 702 27.80 21.20 25.51
C ILE A 702 28.50 22.56 25.45
N VAL A 703 28.32 23.28 24.33
CA VAL A 703 28.82 24.65 24.18
C VAL A 703 27.78 25.61 24.75
N ARG A 704 28.15 26.28 25.84
CA ARG A 704 27.30 27.27 26.48
C ARG A 704 27.14 28.52 25.61
N CYS A 705 25.91 29.04 25.59
CA CYS A 705 25.47 30.16 24.75
C CYS A 705 24.77 31.25 25.58
N ASP A 706 25.01 31.30 26.89
CA ASP A 706 24.26 32.18 27.82
C ASP A 706 24.47 33.67 27.53
N GLU A 707 25.64 34.05 27.00
CA GLU A 707 25.99 35.41 26.58
C GLU A 707 25.08 35.97 25.49
N LEU A 708 24.36 35.10 24.76
CA LEU A 708 23.41 35.50 23.72
C LEU A 708 22.04 35.90 24.29
N LEU A 709 21.72 35.50 25.53
CA LEU A 709 20.43 35.76 26.17
C LEU A 709 20.38 37.14 26.86
N THR A 710 21.54 37.73 27.16
CA THR A 710 21.69 38.99 27.90
C THR A 710 21.57 40.23 27.02
N ASN A 711 21.99 40.20 25.75
CA ASN A 711 21.89 41.32 24.81
C ASN A 711 20.59 41.27 23.98
N LYS A 712 19.45 41.71 24.54
CA LYS A 712 18.11 41.63 23.91
C LYS A 712 17.82 42.65 22.80
N ASN A 713 18.69 43.62 22.56
CA ASN A 713 18.30 44.82 21.81
C ASN A 713 18.37 44.68 20.27
N ASP A 714 19.00 43.64 19.71
CA ASP A 714 19.00 43.41 18.27
C ASP A 714 19.17 41.91 17.90
N SER A 715 18.17 41.38 17.19
CA SER A 715 18.09 39.96 16.79
C SER A 715 19.14 39.57 15.74
N LEU A 716 19.60 40.52 14.92
CA LEU A 716 20.59 40.30 13.87
C LEU A 716 21.99 40.11 14.45
N THR A 717 22.35 40.87 15.48
CA THR A 717 23.62 40.74 16.21
C THR A 717 23.67 39.45 17.01
N GLN A 718 22.58 39.06 17.69
CA GLN A 718 22.50 37.77 18.39
C GLN A 718 22.76 36.59 17.45
N ARG A 719 22.15 36.60 16.26
CA ARG A 719 22.33 35.56 15.25
C ARG A 719 23.77 35.48 14.75
N HIS A 720 24.42 36.63 14.52
CA HIS A 720 25.83 36.69 14.15
C HIS A 720 26.74 36.10 15.23
N HIS A 721 26.55 36.49 16.50
CA HIS A 721 27.33 35.94 17.60
C HIS A 721 27.13 34.42 17.76
N TYR A 722 25.91 33.93 17.55
CA TYR A 722 25.63 32.50 17.53
C TYR A 722 26.40 31.77 16.42
N PHE A 723 26.38 32.33 15.21
CA PHE A 723 27.11 31.75 14.07
C PHE A 723 28.63 31.82 14.25
N ASP A 724 29.15 32.87 14.87
CA ASP A 724 30.56 32.96 15.21
C ASP A 724 30.98 31.92 16.24
N LYS A 725 30.14 31.66 17.26
CA LYS A 725 30.40 30.59 18.23
C LYS A 725 30.46 29.22 17.56
N ILE A 726 29.60 28.96 16.58
CA ILE A 726 29.64 27.72 15.78
C ILE A 726 30.97 27.63 15.04
N LYS A 727 31.40 28.69 14.35
CA LYS A 727 32.68 28.75 13.64
C LYS A 727 33.87 28.47 14.57
N GLN A 728 33.95 29.15 15.72
CA GLN A 728 35.00 28.92 16.72
C GLN A 728 35.02 27.45 17.18
N THR A 729 33.84 26.86 17.38
CA THR A 729 33.70 25.44 17.77
C THR A 729 34.19 24.51 16.66
N VAL A 730 33.89 24.81 15.39
CA VAL A 730 34.38 24.04 14.23
C VAL A 730 35.90 24.06 14.16
N GLU A 731 36.53 25.22 14.35
CA GLU A 731 37.99 25.35 14.39
C GLU A 731 38.59 24.51 15.53
N GLN A 732 38.01 24.58 16.72
CA GLN A 732 38.45 23.76 17.87
C GLN A 732 38.30 22.26 17.61
N LEU A 733 37.19 21.83 17.00
CA LEU A 733 37.00 20.41 16.68
C LEU A 733 37.98 19.92 15.62
N HIS A 734 38.30 20.75 14.61
CA HIS A 734 39.31 20.43 13.61
C HIS A 734 40.69 20.21 14.25
N THR A 735 41.10 21.06 15.21
CA THR A 735 42.41 20.90 15.85
C THR A 735 42.51 19.61 16.66
N HIS A 736 41.42 19.18 17.30
CA HIS A 736 41.38 17.95 18.10
C HIS A 736 41.12 16.68 17.28
N HIS A 737 40.43 16.80 16.14
CA HIS A 737 39.93 15.66 15.35
C HIS A 737 40.24 15.87 13.87
N HIS A 738 41.42 15.44 13.44
CA HIS A 738 41.85 15.45 12.05
C HIS A 738 42.67 14.22 11.71
N THR A 739 42.77 13.95 10.41
CA THR A 739 43.70 12.99 9.84
C THR A 739 44.78 13.76 9.08
N ILE A 740 46.03 13.31 9.15
CA ILE A 740 47.13 13.91 8.40
C ILE A 740 47.27 13.15 7.08
N ASP A 741 47.17 13.86 5.95
CA ASP A 741 47.48 13.29 4.65
C ASP A 741 48.97 13.01 4.55
N THR A 742 49.33 11.75 4.33
CA THR A 742 50.72 11.29 4.28
C THR A 742 51.50 11.86 3.10
N LYS A 743 50.83 12.26 2.01
CA LYS A 743 51.49 12.84 0.83
C LYS A 743 51.75 14.33 0.95
N THR A 744 50.77 15.09 1.45
CA THR A 744 50.85 16.56 1.50
C THR A 744 51.18 17.13 2.87
N GLY A 745 51.13 16.32 3.94
CA GLY A 745 51.27 16.78 5.32
C GLY A 745 50.09 17.63 5.82
N LYS A 746 49.03 17.79 5.03
CA LYS A 746 47.87 18.62 5.39
C LYS A 746 46.97 17.89 6.39
N ARG A 747 46.41 18.66 7.34
CA ARG A 747 45.38 18.18 8.28
C ARG A 747 44.01 18.30 7.64
N VAL A 748 43.28 17.20 7.57
CA VAL A 748 41.94 17.15 6.98
C VAL A 748 40.96 16.60 8.00
N SER A 749 39.81 17.26 8.16
CA SER A 749 38.70 16.79 8.99
C SER A 749 37.39 16.93 8.26
N PHE A 750 36.43 16.06 8.56
CA PHE A 750 35.06 16.17 8.07
C PHE A 750 34.13 16.44 9.25
N GLY A 751 33.37 17.53 9.16
CA GLY A 751 32.43 17.96 10.19
C GLY A 751 31.02 18.10 9.62
N VAL A 752 30.01 17.85 10.45
CA VAL A 752 28.60 18.03 10.09
C VAL A 752 27.99 19.04 11.05
N ILE A 753 27.39 20.10 10.49
CA ILE A 753 26.62 21.08 11.26
C ILE A 753 25.14 20.83 10.96
N ARG A 754 24.42 20.30 11.95
CA ARG A 754 22.97 20.05 11.84
C ARG A 754 22.20 21.22 12.44
N MET A 755 21.42 21.90 11.60
CA MET A 755 20.45 22.92 12.03
C MET A 755 19.04 22.33 11.98
N ALA A 756 18.18 22.69 12.93
CA ALA A 756 16.81 22.18 12.99
C ALA A 756 15.95 22.66 11.80
N ASN A 757 16.15 23.90 11.35
CA ASN A 757 15.35 24.55 10.32
C ASN A 757 16.21 24.99 9.13
N ILE A 758 15.58 25.04 7.94
CA ILE A 758 16.26 25.36 6.67
C ILE A 758 16.70 26.82 6.60
N ALA A 759 15.83 27.77 6.99
CA ALA A 759 16.17 29.19 6.92
C ALA A 759 17.40 29.56 7.79
N PRO A 760 17.53 29.06 9.04
CA PRO A 760 18.78 29.17 9.80
C PRO A 760 19.98 28.48 9.15
N CYS A 761 19.79 27.30 8.55
CA CYS A 761 20.85 26.56 7.87
C CYS A 761 21.45 27.33 6.69
N VAL A 762 20.60 27.91 5.84
CA VAL A 762 21.04 28.69 4.66
C VAL A 762 21.81 29.93 5.09
N ALA A 763 21.31 30.67 6.08
CA ALA A 763 22.00 31.87 6.57
C ALA A 763 23.33 31.54 7.25
N LEU A 764 23.39 30.44 8.02
CA LEU A 764 24.65 29.99 8.61
C LEU A 764 25.66 29.63 7.53
N ALA A 765 25.24 28.97 6.46
CA ALA A 765 26.12 28.64 5.36
C ALA A 765 26.67 29.90 4.66
N GLN A 766 25.82 30.89 4.40
CA GLN A 766 26.25 32.19 3.85
C GLN A 766 27.27 32.87 4.77
N TYR A 767 27.01 32.89 6.08
CA TYR A 767 27.94 33.42 7.07
C TYR A 767 29.29 32.70 7.04
N LEU A 768 29.30 31.37 7.07
CA LEU A 768 30.54 30.59 7.09
C LEU A 768 31.37 30.74 5.80
N LEU A 769 30.72 30.98 4.66
CA LEU A 769 31.38 31.25 3.37
C LEU A 769 32.01 32.65 3.32
N GLN A 770 31.42 33.62 4.01
CA GLN A 770 31.89 35.02 4.05
C GLN A 770 32.82 35.32 5.22
N ALA A 771 32.80 34.50 6.27
CA ALA A 771 33.61 34.70 7.46
C ALA A 771 35.11 34.51 7.16
N GLY A 772 35.95 35.35 7.76
CA GLY A 772 37.41 35.15 7.75
C GLY A 772 37.79 33.98 8.66
N TRP A 773 38.46 32.96 8.14
CA TRP A 773 38.98 31.82 8.91
C TRP A 773 40.43 32.09 9.31
N ARG A 774 40.94 31.42 10.35
CA ARG A 774 42.36 31.54 10.72
C ARG A 774 43.27 31.19 9.53
N ASP A 775 44.41 31.85 9.39
CA ASP A 775 45.31 31.80 8.21
C ASP A 775 45.71 30.40 7.74
N ASN A 776 45.65 29.40 8.63
CA ASN A 776 46.03 28.00 8.34
C ASN A 776 44.83 27.05 8.11
N ILE A 777 43.61 27.56 8.01
CA ILE A 777 42.38 26.76 7.84
C ILE A 777 41.68 27.14 6.53
N ALA A 778 41.50 26.15 5.66
CA ALA A 778 40.76 26.30 4.41
C ALA A 778 39.42 25.55 4.49
N PRO A 779 38.31 26.22 4.82
CA PRO A 779 37.01 25.56 4.91
C PRO A 779 36.49 25.16 3.52
N LYS A 780 35.85 23.99 3.43
CA LYS A 780 35.04 23.57 2.28
C LYS A 780 33.63 23.30 2.80
N ILE A 781 32.72 24.23 2.54
CA ILE A 781 31.36 24.19 3.07
C ILE A 781 30.43 23.68 1.99
N MET A 782 29.66 22.66 2.33
CA MET A 782 28.64 22.10 1.47
C MET A 782 27.29 22.17 2.18
N VAL A 783 26.31 22.79 1.54
CA VAL A 783 24.95 22.94 2.08
C VAL A 783 24.08 21.79 1.58
N TYR A 784 23.35 21.14 2.50
CA TYR A 784 22.44 20.05 2.17
C TYR A 784 21.14 20.18 2.99
N HIS A 785 20.00 20.35 2.30
CA HIS A 785 18.68 20.40 2.93
C HIS A 785 17.57 19.95 1.96
N SER A 786 16.35 19.73 2.48
CA SER A 786 15.23 19.17 1.71
C SER A 786 14.67 20.11 0.64
N SER A 787 14.73 21.44 0.83
CA SER A 787 14.28 22.43 -0.16
C SER A 787 15.21 22.65 -1.37
N GLN A 788 16.29 21.87 -1.50
CA GLN A 788 17.11 21.92 -2.72
C GLN A 788 16.38 21.24 -3.89
N VAL A 789 16.66 21.67 -5.11
CA VAL A 789 16.19 20.99 -6.33
C VAL A 789 16.56 19.51 -6.25
N LEU A 790 15.61 18.61 -6.51
CA LEU A 790 15.75 17.16 -6.37
C LEU A 790 17.03 16.60 -7.02
N LEU A 791 17.38 17.11 -8.21
CA LEU A 791 18.61 16.73 -8.91
C LEU A 791 19.88 17.17 -8.18
N LEU A 792 19.93 18.42 -7.66
CA LEU A 792 21.07 18.91 -6.89
C LEU A 792 21.23 18.12 -5.58
N ARG A 793 20.12 17.86 -4.88
CA ARG A 793 20.10 17.05 -3.67
C ARG A 793 20.67 15.64 -3.93
N ALA A 794 20.31 15.07 -5.08
CA ALA A 794 20.83 13.79 -5.52
C ALA A 794 22.35 13.87 -5.79
N THR A 795 22.82 14.81 -6.62
CA THR A 795 24.26 14.94 -6.90
C THR A 795 25.08 15.17 -5.64
N ASN A 796 24.58 16.00 -4.72
CA ASN A 796 25.19 16.25 -3.42
C ASN A 796 25.31 14.98 -2.57
N LYS A 797 24.26 14.15 -2.49
CA LYS A 797 24.30 12.87 -1.78
C LYS A 797 25.31 11.88 -2.38
N LYS A 798 25.61 11.98 -3.67
CA LYS A 798 26.64 11.15 -4.33
C LYS A 798 28.07 11.58 -3.96
N ASN A 799 28.28 12.86 -3.71
CA ASN A 799 29.60 13.42 -3.41
C ASN A 799 29.99 13.28 -1.93
N ILE A 800 29.00 13.17 -1.03
CA ILE A 800 29.15 12.77 0.38
C ILE A 800 29.32 11.25 0.43
#